data_AF-A0AAU3HKR1-F1
#
_entry.id   AF-A0AAU3HKR1-F1
#
_cell.length_a   1.000
_cell.length_b   1.000
_cell.length_c   1.000
_cell.angle_alpha   90.00
_cell.angle_beta   90.00
_cell.angle_gamma   90.00
#
_symmetry.space_group_name_H-M   'P 1'
#
loop_
_entity.id
_entity.type
_entity.pdbx_description
1 polymer ?
#
loop_
_entity_poly.entity_id
_entity_poly.type
_entity_poly.pdbx_seq_one_letter_code
_entity_poly.pdbx_strand_id
1 'polypeptide(L)'
;MSPLPPVRRRPVRRLLAALAALLAAGALTAPAGPARAADPLLSQGRPTTASSTENAGTPASNATDGNTGTRWSSAFADPQWIQVDLGATATVSRVSLAWEGAYARAYQVQTSTDGATWTTVFSTTNGDGGTDDLTVNGTGRYVRVYGTARATAYGYSLWEFQVYGTTGGGSGCDTATNAAQGRPATASSTENAGTPASAAVDGDPGTRWASAAADPQWLRVDLGSVRTVCRVVLTWEAAYARAYQIQTSTDGTTWTSVYSTTSGDGGTDAVTVSGSGRYLRVYGTARATGYGYSLWELVVNTTGGGTVPGGGPLGPNVLTFDPSMSATTIQTQLDAVFRTQESNQFGTERYALLFKPGDYSGINAQIGFYTSIMGLGRNPGDVRIHGDVTVDAGWFGGNATQNFWRSASNMQVFPSAGFTRWAVSQAAPFRRMDIQGDLNLAPNGYGWASGGYIADSRVTGVVQPYSQQQWYTRDSNVGGYLNAVWNVTNSGVVGAPATSFPNPPYTTLAQTPVSRDVPYLYLDSGGAYQVFVPSTRTNAVGASWLGGATPGTSIPLSQFYVAKPGDSAATINTALAQGLNLLFTPGVYAVDRTIAVNRPGTVVLGIGYPTLVPQNGVVPMTVADVDGVRLAGLLFDAGAVNSPVLLQVGPAGSAARHAADPTSVQDVFFRIGGAHAGKATTSLVVNQDDALIDHIWAWRGDHGTGIGWTVNTADTGLIVNGDNVTALGLFVEHYQKHEVIWNGENGRTIFFQNELPYDPPNAAAWTNGSRVGYAAFKVADAVTSFEGWGMGSYCYFNVDPTIAAYHAFEAPTRAGVRFHDLLTVSLGGNGSITHVINDTGGPAQGTNTVPVNVVSYP
;
A
#
# COMPACT_ATOMS: atom_id res chain seq x y z
N MET A 1 -41.47 -48.70 82.83
CA MET A 1 -40.24 -48.22 83.51
C MET A 1 -39.65 -47.10 82.69
N SER A 2 -39.94 -45.86 83.10
CA SER A 2 -39.03 -44.72 82.98
C SER A 2 -37.69 -45.04 83.70
N PRO A 3 -36.57 -44.30 83.54
CA PRO A 3 -36.29 -43.22 82.58
C PRO A 3 -34.78 -43.01 82.21
N LEU A 4 -34.51 -41.88 81.54
CA LEU A 4 -33.32 -40.99 81.65
C LEU A 4 -32.03 -41.40 80.85
N PRO A 5 -31.09 -40.46 80.59
CA PRO A 5 -31.21 -39.11 80.00
C PRO A 5 -29.96 -38.77 79.11
N PRO A 6 -29.76 -37.50 78.69
CA PRO A 6 -28.72 -37.07 77.76
C PRO A 6 -27.50 -36.41 78.45
N VAL A 7 -26.64 -35.79 77.62
CA VAL A 7 -25.81 -34.57 77.86
C VAL A 7 -24.29 -34.72 78.01
N ARG A 8 -23.60 -34.23 76.96
CA ARG A 8 -22.35 -33.42 76.87
C ARG A 8 -21.08 -33.89 77.61
N ARG A 9 -19.94 -33.84 76.90
CA ARG A 9 -18.98 -32.68 76.85
C ARG A 9 -17.80 -33.02 75.91
N ARG A 10 -17.30 -32.00 75.20
CA ARG A 10 -16.07 -32.04 74.38
C ARG A 10 -14.83 -32.34 75.25
N PRO A 11 -13.74 -32.86 74.67
CA PRO A 11 -12.64 -31.94 74.38
C PRO A 11 -11.95 -32.15 73.01
N VAL A 12 -11.43 -31.04 72.52
CA VAL A 12 -10.57 -30.88 71.36
C VAL A 12 -9.14 -31.21 71.76
N ARG A 13 -8.45 -32.11 71.03
CA ARG A 13 -7.07 -31.92 70.50
C ARG A 13 -6.42 -33.24 70.04
N ARG A 14 -5.81 -33.12 68.84
CA ARG A 14 -4.68 -33.89 68.27
C ARG A 14 -5.00 -35.28 67.70
N LEU A 15 -4.48 -35.71 66.56
CA LEU A 15 -3.84 -35.10 65.38
C LEU A 15 -3.56 -36.32 64.46
N LEU A 16 -3.73 -36.18 63.14
CA LEU A 16 -3.02 -36.92 62.10
C LEU A 16 -3.10 -38.45 62.08
N ALA A 17 -3.76 -38.99 61.05
CA ALA A 17 -3.10 -39.63 59.91
C ALA A 17 -4.13 -40.41 59.08
N ALA A 18 -3.98 -40.37 57.76
CA ALA A 18 -4.63 -41.27 56.80
C ALA A 18 -6.05 -40.93 56.29
N LEU A 19 -6.33 -39.68 55.92
CA LEU A 19 -7.35 -39.39 54.89
C LEU A 19 -7.09 -38.05 54.15
N ALA A 20 -5.91 -37.93 53.53
CA ALA A 20 -5.57 -36.79 52.65
C ALA A 20 -4.56 -37.22 51.57
N ALA A 21 -4.83 -38.33 50.87
CA ALA A 21 -3.92 -38.89 49.87
C ALA A 21 -4.58 -39.28 48.54
N LEU A 22 -5.77 -38.75 48.18
CA LEU A 22 -6.36 -39.01 46.86
C LEU A 22 -7.28 -37.90 46.30
N LEU A 23 -7.06 -36.65 46.70
CA LEU A 23 -7.74 -35.46 46.14
C LEU A 23 -6.80 -34.24 46.04
N ALA A 24 -5.51 -34.49 45.77
CA ALA A 24 -4.48 -33.46 45.57
C ALA A 24 -3.55 -33.80 44.39
N ALA A 25 -4.12 -34.14 43.23
CA ALA A 25 -3.38 -34.31 41.98
C ALA A 25 -4.21 -33.91 40.73
N GLY A 26 -5.04 -32.88 40.85
CA GLY A 26 -5.97 -32.47 39.78
C GLY A 26 -6.24 -30.98 39.70
N ALA A 27 -5.27 -30.14 40.09
CA ALA A 27 -5.33 -28.71 39.85
C ALA A 27 -4.06 -28.26 39.13
N LEU A 28 -4.27 -27.53 38.02
CA LEU A 28 -3.32 -26.67 37.29
C LEU A 28 -2.36 -27.36 36.31
N THR A 29 -2.85 -27.62 35.09
CA THR A 29 -2.14 -27.22 33.86
C THR A 29 -3.18 -26.92 32.76
N ALA A 30 -3.78 -25.72 32.81
CA ALA A 30 -4.22 -25.12 31.56
C ALA A 30 -2.94 -24.84 30.74
N PRO A 31 -2.88 -25.12 29.43
CA PRO A 31 -1.79 -24.59 28.63
C PRO A 31 -1.83 -23.09 28.80
N ALA A 32 -0.75 -22.51 29.33
CA ALA A 32 -0.55 -21.08 29.23
C ALA A 32 -0.64 -20.76 27.73
N GLY A 33 -1.68 -20.03 27.32
CA GLY A 33 -1.64 -19.35 26.04
C GLY A 33 -0.34 -18.55 25.98
N PRO A 34 0.23 -18.28 24.80
CA PRO A 34 1.42 -17.45 24.71
C PRO A 34 1.14 -16.18 25.52
N ALA A 35 1.92 -15.97 26.58
CA ALA A 35 1.84 -14.73 27.33
C ALA A 35 2.10 -13.62 26.31
N ARG A 36 1.07 -12.83 25.97
CA ARG A 36 1.30 -11.53 25.34
C ARG A 36 2.25 -10.83 26.29
N ALA A 37 3.47 -10.53 25.83
CA ALA A 37 4.32 -9.60 26.55
C ALA A 37 3.47 -8.37 26.85
N ALA A 38 3.44 -7.93 28.11
CA ALA A 38 2.81 -6.66 28.46
C ALA A 38 3.37 -5.59 27.53
N ASP A 39 2.51 -4.74 26.96
CA ASP A 39 2.96 -3.67 26.07
C ASP A 39 4.09 -2.88 26.76
N PRO A 40 5.21 -2.55 26.09
CA PRO A 40 6.34 -1.85 26.70
C PRO A 40 5.94 -0.51 27.34
N LEU A 41 6.49 -0.21 28.53
CA LEU A 41 6.36 1.11 29.17
C LEU A 41 7.29 2.12 28.48
N LEU A 42 6.71 3.14 27.85
CA LEU A 42 7.40 4.13 27.02
C LEU A 42 7.73 5.43 27.75
N SER A 43 6.96 5.80 28.79
CA SER A 43 7.06 7.11 29.47
C SER A 43 8.09 7.18 30.60
N GLN A 44 8.59 6.06 31.11
CA GLN A 44 9.46 6.07 32.29
C GLN A 44 10.78 6.81 32.02
N GLY A 45 11.11 7.76 32.91
CA GLY A 45 12.30 8.61 32.83
C GLY A 45 12.30 9.62 31.67
N ARG A 46 11.19 9.75 30.94
CA ARG A 46 11.10 10.65 29.78
C ARG A 46 10.94 12.11 30.19
N PRO A 47 11.32 13.08 29.34
CA PRO A 47 11.06 14.49 29.58
C PRO A 47 9.55 14.76 29.72
N THR A 48 9.18 15.36 30.85
CA THR A 48 7.78 15.63 31.21
C THR A 48 7.61 17.10 31.55
N THR A 49 6.62 17.75 30.93
CA THR A 49 6.27 19.16 31.16
C THR A 49 4.80 19.27 31.57
N ALA A 50 4.45 20.36 32.24
CA ALA A 50 3.09 20.60 32.70
C ALA A 50 2.72 22.08 32.56
N SER A 51 1.43 22.38 32.59
CA SER A 51 0.92 23.76 32.60
C SER A 51 1.35 24.53 33.84
N SER A 52 1.52 23.85 34.97
CA SER A 52 2.00 24.42 36.22
C SER A 52 2.49 23.34 37.19
N THR A 53 3.11 23.78 38.29
CA THR A 53 3.50 22.95 39.43
C THR A 53 3.06 23.66 40.73
N GLU A 54 2.52 22.94 41.71
CA GLU A 54 2.10 23.48 43.01
C GLU A 54 3.28 24.14 43.73
N ASN A 55 4.44 23.48 43.75
CA ASN A 55 5.69 23.97 44.33
C ASN A 55 6.90 23.16 43.81
N ALA A 56 8.11 23.56 44.20
CA ALA A 56 9.36 22.93 43.76
C ALA A 56 9.51 21.44 44.15
N GLY A 57 8.75 20.96 45.14
CA GLY A 57 8.78 19.55 45.58
C GLY A 57 7.85 18.62 44.79
N THR A 58 7.05 19.16 43.86
CA THR A 58 6.07 18.39 43.06
C THR A 58 6.21 18.62 41.54
N PRO A 59 7.44 18.54 40.97
CA PRO A 59 7.67 18.78 39.55
C PRO A 59 6.98 17.74 38.65
N ALA A 60 6.75 18.10 37.38
CA ALA A 60 6.12 17.22 36.40
C ALA A 60 6.88 15.89 36.19
N SER A 61 8.21 15.91 36.30
CA SER A 61 9.06 14.72 36.17
C SER A 61 8.72 13.60 37.16
N ASN A 62 8.17 13.95 38.33
CA ASN A 62 7.80 12.97 39.35
C ASN A 62 6.66 12.04 38.90
N ALA A 63 5.84 12.44 37.93
CA ALA A 63 4.78 11.56 37.43
C ALA A 63 5.31 10.52 36.43
N THR A 64 6.60 10.48 36.13
CA THR A 64 7.18 9.55 35.15
C THR A 64 8.49 8.93 35.63
N ASP A 65 8.81 9.05 36.92
CA ASP A 65 10.10 8.63 37.47
C ASP A 65 10.13 7.14 37.89
N GLY A 66 8.97 6.48 37.92
CA GLY A 66 8.82 5.09 38.36
C GLY A 66 8.77 4.94 39.88
N ASN A 67 8.63 6.03 40.63
CA ASN A 67 8.62 6.04 42.08
C ASN A 67 7.24 6.45 42.60
N THR A 68 6.48 5.47 43.09
CA THR A 68 5.13 5.69 43.62
C THR A 68 5.07 6.51 44.93
N GLY A 69 6.21 7.00 45.43
CA GLY A 69 6.30 7.90 46.58
C GLY A 69 6.51 9.38 46.23
N THR A 70 6.70 9.71 44.95
CA THR A 70 6.86 11.08 44.42
C THR A 70 5.69 11.42 43.51
N ARG A 71 5.28 12.70 43.46
CA ARG A 71 4.12 13.12 42.66
C ARG A 71 4.36 14.44 41.93
N TRP A 72 3.70 14.59 40.80
CA TRP A 72 3.41 15.91 40.23
C TRP A 72 2.12 16.47 40.86
N SER A 73 2.07 17.78 41.10
CA SER A 73 0.82 18.47 41.45
C SER A 73 0.73 19.81 40.72
N SER A 74 -0.46 20.17 40.23
CA SER A 74 -0.73 21.42 39.52
C SER A 74 -1.11 22.58 40.45
N ALA A 75 -1.14 23.80 39.91
CA ALA A 75 -1.89 24.91 40.49
C ALA A 75 -3.40 24.59 40.60
N PHE A 76 -4.09 25.30 41.50
CA PHE A 76 -5.46 24.96 41.91
C PHE A 76 -6.47 25.63 40.98
N ALA A 77 -6.38 25.33 39.69
CA ALA A 77 -7.17 25.94 38.63
C ALA A 77 -7.57 24.90 37.58
N ASP A 78 -8.57 25.25 36.76
CA ASP A 78 -9.05 24.45 35.63
C ASP A 78 -9.00 25.31 34.36
N PRO A 79 -8.51 24.79 33.21
CA PRO A 79 -7.88 23.48 33.01
C PRO A 79 -6.40 23.44 33.44
N GLN A 80 -5.84 22.25 33.63
CA GLN A 80 -4.39 22.02 33.76
C GLN A 80 -4.00 20.76 32.98
N TRP A 81 -2.72 20.64 32.65
CA TRP A 81 -2.22 19.48 31.90
C TRP A 81 -0.81 19.08 32.31
N ILE A 82 -0.51 17.80 32.08
CA ILE A 82 0.84 17.22 32.12
C ILE A 82 1.04 16.41 30.83
N GLN A 83 2.23 16.50 30.23
CA GLN A 83 2.59 15.76 29.03
C GLN A 83 3.97 15.14 29.14
N VAL A 84 4.16 14.02 28.44
CA VAL A 84 5.44 13.32 28.30
C VAL A 84 5.87 13.29 26.83
N ASP A 85 7.15 13.56 26.56
CA ASP A 85 7.79 13.35 25.25
C ASP A 85 8.40 11.95 25.19
N LEU A 86 7.80 11.05 24.39
CA LEU A 86 8.27 9.67 24.21
C LEU A 86 9.58 9.60 23.40
N GLY A 87 10.08 10.71 22.88
CA GLY A 87 11.30 10.84 22.08
C GLY A 87 11.13 10.46 20.61
N ALA A 88 10.11 9.67 20.27
CA ALA A 88 9.73 9.30 18.90
C ALA A 88 8.22 9.02 18.83
N THR A 89 7.66 9.08 17.62
CA THR A 89 6.26 8.69 17.39
C THR A 89 6.06 7.22 17.76
N ALA A 90 5.12 6.96 18.67
CA ALA A 90 4.74 5.63 19.09
C ALA A 90 3.24 5.40 18.87
N THR A 91 2.89 4.15 18.61
CA THR A 91 1.53 3.65 18.78
C THR A 91 1.29 3.45 20.28
N VAL A 92 0.35 4.18 20.84
CA VAL A 92 -0.04 4.12 22.24
C VAL A 92 -1.22 3.17 22.37
N SER A 93 -1.05 2.08 23.12
CA SER A 93 -2.08 1.04 23.31
C SER A 93 -2.74 1.10 24.68
N ARG A 94 -2.05 1.67 25.68
CA ARG A 94 -2.54 1.73 27.06
C ARG A 94 -1.92 2.91 27.81
N VAL A 95 -2.71 3.56 28.66
CA VAL A 95 -2.26 4.61 29.56
C VAL A 95 -2.75 4.28 30.97
N SER A 96 -1.84 4.22 31.94
CA SER A 96 -2.20 4.08 33.35
C SER A 96 -1.88 5.36 34.12
N LEU A 97 -2.85 5.85 34.88
CA LEU A 97 -2.76 7.07 35.68
C LEU A 97 -2.98 6.72 37.14
N ALA A 98 -1.95 6.88 37.97
CA ALA A 98 -2.08 6.71 39.41
C ALA A 98 -2.30 8.08 40.08
N TRP A 99 -3.55 8.43 40.35
CA TRP A 99 -3.91 9.68 40.99
C TRP A 99 -3.58 9.70 42.49
N GLU A 100 -3.24 10.88 42.98
CA GLU A 100 -3.30 11.18 44.42
C GLU A 100 -4.76 11.50 44.82
N GLY A 101 -5.04 11.71 46.12
CA GLY A 101 -6.37 12.13 46.59
C GLY A 101 -6.93 13.38 45.89
N ALA A 102 -6.08 14.24 45.32
CA ALA A 102 -6.48 15.34 44.44
C ALA A 102 -6.45 14.93 42.94
N TYR A 103 -7.57 14.40 42.44
CA TYR A 103 -7.70 13.84 41.08
C TYR A 103 -8.61 14.66 40.14
N ALA A 104 -8.61 14.29 38.85
CA ALA A 104 -9.50 14.87 37.85
C ALA A 104 -10.88 14.19 37.83
N ARG A 105 -11.95 14.96 38.05
CA ARG A 105 -13.32 14.48 37.78
C ARG A 105 -13.60 14.42 36.28
N ALA A 106 -13.10 15.39 35.51
CA ALA A 106 -13.15 15.36 34.06
C ALA A 106 -11.76 15.58 33.45
N TYR A 107 -11.37 14.71 32.52
CA TYR A 107 -10.10 14.82 31.81
C TYR A 107 -10.13 14.11 30.44
N GLN A 108 -9.13 14.43 29.63
CA GLN A 108 -8.85 13.79 28.35
C GLN A 108 -7.42 13.24 28.35
N VAL A 109 -7.21 12.10 27.68
CA VAL A 109 -5.87 11.67 27.25
C VAL A 109 -5.75 11.99 25.78
N GLN A 110 -4.66 12.64 25.40
CA GLN A 110 -4.42 13.13 24.05
C GLN A 110 -3.05 12.71 23.54
N THR A 111 -2.96 12.50 22.24
CA THR A 111 -1.71 12.22 21.53
C THR A 111 -1.40 13.35 20.55
N SER A 112 -0.12 13.58 20.28
CA SER A 112 0.34 14.61 19.35
C SER A 112 1.67 14.21 18.73
N THR A 113 1.88 14.57 17.47
CA THR A 113 3.16 14.37 16.77
C THR A 113 4.12 15.54 16.95
N ASP A 114 3.61 16.75 17.19
CA ASP A 114 4.34 18.02 17.23
C ASP A 114 4.33 18.71 18.60
N GLY A 115 3.52 18.23 19.55
CA GLY A 115 3.32 18.84 20.87
C GLY A 115 2.41 20.07 20.86
N ALA A 116 1.86 20.46 19.70
CA ALA A 116 1.02 21.64 19.50
C ALA A 116 -0.41 21.27 19.10
N THR A 117 -0.56 20.34 18.16
CA THR A 117 -1.85 19.83 17.66
C THR A 117 -2.19 18.53 18.35
N TRP A 118 -3.36 18.44 18.98
CA TRP A 118 -3.70 17.32 19.86
C TRP A 118 -4.95 16.57 19.40
N THR A 119 -4.85 15.24 19.39
CA THR A 119 -5.98 14.33 19.13
C THR A 119 -6.36 13.61 20.42
N THR A 120 -7.63 13.70 20.80
CA THR A 120 -8.14 13.01 21.99
C THR A 120 -8.34 11.53 21.71
N VAL A 121 -7.71 10.68 22.53
CA VAL A 121 -7.77 9.21 22.44
C VAL A 121 -8.57 8.58 23.57
N PHE A 122 -8.87 9.35 24.62
CA PHE A 122 -9.77 9.00 25.71
C PHE A 122 -10.34 10.25 26.37
N SER A 123 -11.56 10.19 26.89
CA SER A 123 -12.16 11.26 27.70
C SER A 123 -13.14 10.71 28.73
N THR A 124 -13.20 11.34 29.90
CA THR A 124 -14.21 11.06 30.92
C THR A 124 -14.65 12.35 31.63
N THR A 125 -15.88 12.36 32.14
CA THR A 125 -16.41 13.43 33.01
C THR A 125 -16.79 12.94 34.41
N ASN A 126 -16.56 11.65 34.68
CA ASN A 126 -16.97 10.95 35.91
C ASN A 126 -15.78 10.19 36.54
N GLY A 127 -14.58 10.76 36.48
CA GLY A 127 -13.41 10.20 37.17
C GLY A 127 -13.67 10.05 38.67
N ASP A 128 -13.21 8.96 39.25
CA ASP A 128 -13.39 8.56 40.65
C ASP A 128 -12.06 8.54 41.44
N GLY A 129 -10.94 8.84 40.78
CA GLY A 129 -9.60 8.88 41.37
C GLY A 129 -8.94 7.51 41.43
N GLY A 130 -7.93 7.34 42.29
CA GLY A 130 -7.22 6.06 42.37
C GLY A 130 -6.38 5.76 41.12
N THR A 131 -6.34 4.51 40.68
CA THR A 131 -5.60 4.11 39.48
C THR A 131 -6.54 3.88 38.31
N ASP A 132 -6.41 4.70 37.28
CA ASP A 132 -7.03 4.45 35.99
C ASP A 132 -6.10 3.58 35.14
N ASP A 133 -6.66 2.55 34.52
CA ASP A 133 -5.97 1.69 33.57
C ASP A 133 -6.71 1.66 32.24
N LEU A 134 -6.28 2.52 31.31
CA LEU A 134 -7.02 2.88 30.12
C LEU A 134 -6.45 2.16 28.91
N THR A 135 -7.27 1.36 28.23
CA THR A 135 -6.95 0.91 26.87
C THR A 135 -7.26 2.05 25.90
N VAL A 136 -6.27 2.47 25.13
CA VAL A 136 -6.38 3.58 24.18
C VAL A 136 -5.87 3.15 22.82
N ASN A 137 -6.25 3.87 21.76
CA ASN A 137 -5.69 3.69 20.44
C ASN A 137 -5.35 5.06 19.86
N GLY A 138 -4.06 5.32 19.67
CA GLY A 138 -3.59 6.54 19.05
C GLY A 138 -2.12 6.47 18.68
N THR A 139 -1.66 7.41 17.87
CA THR A 139 -0.26 7.55 17.49
C THR A 139 0.23 8.95 17.80
N GLY A 140 1.42 9.07 18.37
CA GLY A 140 2.00 10.36 18.72
C GLY A 140 3.37 10.23 19.37
N ARG A 141 4.16 11.29 19.29
CA ARG A 141 5.41 11.44 20.05
C ARG A 141 5.14 11.96 21.46
N TYR A 142 4.14 12.82 21.60
CA TYR A 142 3.74 13.41 22.87
C TYR A 142 2.42 12.80 23.32
N VAL A 143 2.31 12.52 24.61
CA VAL A 143 1.05 12.09 25.24
C VAL A 143 0.77 13.01 26.41
N ARG A 144 -0.47 13.51 26.50
CA ARG A 144 -0.91 14.49 27.50
C ARG A 144 -2.16 14.04 28.22
N VAL A 145 -2.20 14.27 29.53
CA VAL A 145 -3.44 14.28 30.32
C VAL A 145 -3.90 15.74 30.45
N TYR A 146 -5.09 16.05 29.96
CA TYR A 146 -5.69 17.38 29.96
C TYR A 146 -6.91 17.39 30.91
N GLY A 147 -6.71 17.87 32.13
CA GLY A 147 -7.73 17.96 33.16
C GLY A 147 -8.61 19.18 32.97
N THR A 148 -9.92 18.98 32.89
CA THR A 148 -10.92 20.04 32.62
C THR A 148 -11.84 20.34 33.81
N ALA A 149 -11.93 19.45 34.79
CA ALA A 149 -12.55 19.75 36.09
C ALA A 149 -11.93 18.91 37.23
N ARG A 150 -11.54 19.58 38.31
CA ARG A 150 -11.04 18.96 39.56
C ARG A 150 -12.15 18.30 40.36
N ALA A 151 -11.83 17.18 41.02
CA ALA A 151 -12.74 16.50 41.94
C ALA A 151 -12.73 17.09 43.36
N THR A 152 -11.68 17.86 43.71
CA THR A 152 -11.49 18.48 45.03
C THR A 152 -11.16 19.97 44.89
N ALA A 153 -10.99 20.68 46.00
CA ALA A 153 -10.54 22.08 45.99
C ALA A 153 -9.05 22.26 45.61
N TYR A 154 -8.27 21.18 45.65
CA TYR A 154 -6.83 21.16 45.35
C TYR A 154 -6.57 21.03 43.84
N GLY A 155 -5.32 21.22 43.40
CA GLY A 155 -4.89 20.99 42.01
C GLY A 155 -4.85 19.50 41.64
N TYR A 156 -4.71 19.19 40.36
CA TYR A 156 -4.56 17.80 39.89
C TYR A 156 -3.22 17.22 40.35
N SER A 157 -3.20 15.95 40.75
CA SER A 157 -1.99 15.31 41.22
C SER A 157 -1.89 13.85 40.81
N LEU A 158 -0.72 13.47 40.28
CA LEU A 158 -0.41 12.11 39.82
C LEU A 158 0.87 11.60 40.50
N TRP A 159 0.78 10.42 41.10
CA TRP A 159 1.95 9.62 41.48
C TRP A 159 2.65 9.09 40.24
N GLU A 160 1.90 8.58 39.25
CA GLU A 160 2.47 8.01 38.02
C GLU A 160 1.58 8.27 36.79
N PHE A 161 2.22 8.51 35.65
CA PHE A 161 1.68 8.68 34.31
C PHE A 161 2.43 7.75 33.36
N GLN A 162 1.87 6.55 33.22
CA GLN A 162 2.50 5.46 32.49
C GLN A 162 1.87 5.31 31.12
N VAL A 163 2.67 5.48 30.07
CA VAL A 163 2.25 5.32 28.67
C VAL A 163 2.86 4.04 28.13
N TYR A 164 2.01 3.12 27.69
CA TYR A 164 2.41 1.85 27.12
C TYR A 164 2.09 1.80 25.63
N GLY A 165 2.94 1.11 24.88
CA GLY A 165 2.76 1.01 23.45
C GLY A 165 3.97 0.45 22.71
N THR A 166 3.97 0.65 21.40
CA THR A 166 5.07 0.24 20.52
C THR A 166 5.54 1.44 19.73
N THR A 167 6.86 1.64 19.66
CA THR A 167 7.42 2.63 18.73
C THR A 167 7.28 2.08 17.31
N GLY A 168 6.53 2.79 16.45
CA GLY A 168 6.27 2.35 15.08
C GLY A 168 7.51 2.52 14.19
N GLY A 169 7.94 1.43 13.54
CA GLY A 169 8.47 1.44 12.17
C GLY A 169 9.81 2.10 11.85
N GLY A 170 10.55 2.66 12.81
CA GLY A 170 11.97 2.96 12.63
C GLY A 170 12.79 1.75 13.04
N SER A 171 13.41 1.03 12.08
CA SER A 171 14.45 0.04 12.38
C SER A 171 15.35 0.61 13.49
N GLY A 172 15.46 -0.10 14.63
CA GLY A 172 16.31 0.31 15.74
C GLY A 172 17.70 0.70 15.24
N CYS A 173 18.36 1.63 15.94
CA CYS A 173 19.68 2.07 15.55
C CYS A 173 20.60 0.85 15.42
N ASP A 174 21.14 0.60 14.22
CA ASP A 174 22.05 -0.52 14.01
C ASP A 174 23.39 -0.18 14.66
N THR A 175 23.51 -0.54 15.94
CA THR A 175 24.72 -0.29 16.73
C THR A 175 25.84 -1.28 16.42
N ALA A 176 25.56 -2.35 15.65
CA ALA A 176 26.54 -3.35 15.26
C ALA A 176 27.36 -2.94 14.03
N THR A 177 26.78 -2.13 13.13
CA THR A 177 27.44 -1.73 11.88
C THR A 177 27.97 -0.29 11.96
N ASN A 178 29.27 -0.10 11.67
CA ASN A 178 29.87 1.23 11.46
C ASN A 178 29.77 1.64 9.98
N ALA A 179 28.84 2.54 9.65
CA ALA A 179 28.67 3.06 8.29
C ALA A 179 29.84 3.92 7.79
N ALA A 180 30.69 4.42 8.69
CA ALA A 180 31.89 5.19 8.35
C ALA A 180 33.11 4.30 8.05
N GLN A 181 33.11 3.03 8.47
CA GLN A 181 34.30 2.19 8.37
C GLN A 181 34.74 1.99 6.89
N GLY A 182 36.02 2.24 6.62
CA GLY A 182 36.64 2.17 5.30
C GLY A 182 36.16 3.24 4.30
N ARG A 183 35.35 4.21 4.73
CA ARG A 183 34.81 5.24 3.83
C ARG A 183 35.82 6.36 3.57
N PRO A 184 35.71 7.06 2.42
CA PRO A 184 36.54 8.24 2.16
C PRO A 184 36.36 9.30 3.25
N ALA A 185 37.47 9.62 3.93
CA ALA A 185 37.52 10.66 4.96
C ALA A 185 38.48 11.79 4.56
N THR A 186 38.14 13.00 4.97
CA THR A 186 38.91 14.23 4.75
C THR A 186 38.88 15.06 6.03
N ALA A 187 39.88 15.90 6.24
CA ALA A 187 39.94 16.77 7.42
C ALA A 187 40.41 18.18 7.02
N SER A 188 40.21 19.15 7.92
CA SER A 188 40.74 20.51 7.76
C SER A 188 42.27 20.56 7.78
N SER A 189 42.91 19.67 8.53
CA SER A 189 44.36 19.51 8.58
C SER A 189 44.74 18.13 9.15
N THR A 190 46.03 17.80 9.05
CA THR A 190 46.64 16.62 9.68
C THR A 190 47.93 17.05 10.38
N GLU A 191 48.20 16.53 11.59
CA GLU A 191 49.43 16.81 12.35
C GLU A 191 50.68 16.40 11.57
N ASN A 192 50.67 15.20 10.97
CA ASN A 192 51.71 14.70 10.09
C ASN A 192 51.16 13.54 9.21
N ALA A 193 52.02 12.94 8.38
CA ALA A 193 51.63 11.86 7.46
C ALA A 193 51.15 10.57 8.16
N GLY A 194 51.52 10.35 9.43
CA GLY A 194 51.14 9.19 10.23
C GLY A 194 49.78 9.30 10.92
N THR A 195 49.11 10.46 10.83
CA THR A 195 47.80 10.69 11.48
C THR A 195 46.74 11.22 10.48
N PRO A 196 46.51 10.54 9.34
CA PRO A 196 45.60 11.00 8.31
C PRO A 196 44.13 10.90 8.74
N ALA A 197 43.22 11.58 8.02
CA ALA A 197 41.77 11.51 8.26
C ALA A 197 41.21 10.07 8.16
N SER A 198 41.79 9.25 7.28
CA SER A 198 41.39 7.85 7.09
C SER A 198 41.62 6.97 8.32
N ALA A 199 42.59 7.34 9.18
CA ALA A 199 42.96 6.59 10.38
C ALA A 199 41.95 6.73 11.53
N ALA A 200 40.89 7.54 11.37
CA ALA A 200 39.79 7.61 12.34
C ALA A 200 38.54 6.88 11.84
N VAL A 201 38.62 6.20 10.69
CA VAL A 201 37.49 5.47 10.10
C VAL A 201 37.92 4.12 9.52
N ASP A 202 39.07 3.58 9.91
CA ASP A 202 39.57 2.31 9.40
C ASP A 202 39.16 1.11 10.26
N GLY A 203 38.65 1.37 11.47
CA GLY A 203 38.27 0.35 12.44
C GLY A 203 39.46 -0.24 13.20
N ASP A 204 40.65 0.36 13.12
CA ASP A 204 41.83 -0.02 13.90
C ASP A 204 41.99 0.93 15.10
N PRO A 205 41.75 0.46 16.35
CA PRO A 205 41.87 1.30 17.54
C PRO A 205 43.31 1.72 17.86
N GLY A 206 44.32 1.23 17.12
CA GLY A 206 45.73 1.59 17.24
C GLY A 206 46.17 2.77 16.36
N THR A 207 45.30 3.27 15.46
CA THR A 207 45.62 4.41 14.59
C THR A 207 44.66 5.58 14.84
N ARG A 208 45.08 6.80 14.52
CA ARG A 208 44.29 8.02 14.83
C ARG A 208 44.42 9.08 13.77
N TRP A 209 43.36 9.84 13.58
CA TRP A 209 43.46 11.18 12.98
C TRP A 209 43.91 12.18 14.05
N ALA A 210 44.77 13.13 13.65
CA ALA A 210 45.17 14.26 14.49
C ALA A 210 45.24 15.53 13.64
N SER A 211 44.72 16.65 14.15
CA SER A 211 44.74 17.95 13.48
C SER A 211 45.90 18.84 13.94
N ALA A 212 46.13 19.95 13.22
CA ALA A 212 46.97 21.04 13.70
C ALA A 212 46.40 21.65 14.99
N ALA A 213 47.27 22.24 15.81
CA ALA A 213 46.93 22.89 17.07
C ALA A 213 46.24 24.26 16.88
N ALA A 214 45.04 24.26 16.28
CA ALA A 214 44.21 25.44 16.04
C ALA A 214 42.73 25.12 16.21
N ASP A 215 41.91 26.15 16.42
CA ASP A 215 40.44 26.07 16.48
C ASP A 215 39.85 26.99 15.39
N PRO A 216 38.82 26.58 14.64
CA PRO A 216 38.21 25.26 14.61
C PRO A 216 38.99 24.25 13.73
N GLN A 217 38.74 22.96 13.90
CA GLN A 217 39.16 21.90 12.97
C GLN A 217 38.02 20.90 12.78
N TRP A 218 38.07 20.12 11.71
CA TRP A 218 37.04 19.12 11.43
C TRP A 218 37.59 17.87 10.76
N LEU A 219 36.90 16.76 11.02
CA LEU A 219 37.02 15.47 10.33
C LEU A 219 35.66 15.15 9.68
N ARG A 220 35.66 14.79 8.39
CA ARG A 220 34.47 14.49 7.58
C ARG A 220 34.60 13.14 6.90
N VAL A 221 33.51 12.36 6.88
CA VAL A 221 33.38 11.10 6.14
C VAL A 221 32.25 11.18 5.10
N ASP A 222 32.44 10.57 3.92
CA ASP A 222 31.39 10.34 2.91
C ASP A 222 30.79 8.92 3.07
N LEU A 223 29.54 8.83 3.51
CA LEU A 223 28.83 7.57 3.74
C LEU A 223 28.38 6.88 2.42
N GLY A 224 28.64 7.50 1.27
CA GLY A 224 28.35 7.02 -0.08
C GLY A 224 26.95 7.32 -0.58
N SER A 225 25.97 7.45 0.32
CA SER A 225 24.58 7.82 0.02
C SER A 225 23.98 8.55 1.22
N VAL A 226 22.85 9.24 1.03
CA VAL A 226 22.11 9.82 2.16
C VAL A 226 21.63 8.69 3.08
N ARG A 227 22.06 8.72 4.35
CA ARG A 227 21.67 7.77 5.39
C ARG A 227 21.05 8.52 6.57
N THR A 228 20.13 7.87 7.27
CA THR A 228 19.61 8.35 8.54
C THR A 228 20.56 7.92 9.66
N VAL A 229 21.23 8.88 10.28
CA VAL A 229 22.17 8.65 11.38
C VAL A 229 21.38 8.65 12.69
N CYS A 230 21.58 7.61 13.49
CA CYS A 230 20.88 7.44 14.77
C CYS A 230 21.83 7.46 15.97
N ARG A 231 23.11 7.15 15.77
CA ARG A 231 24.14 7.23 16.79
C ARG A 231 25.50 7.50 16.17
N VAL A 232 26.31 8.28 16.87
CA VAL A 232 27.71 8.52 16.54
C VAL A 232 28.54 8.19 17.78
N VAL A 233 29.61 7.44 17.60
CA VAL A 233 30.59 7.19 18.68
C VAL A 233 31.91 7.84 18.30
N LEU A 234 32.43 8.68 19.19
CA LEU A 234 33.72 9.33 19.06
C LEU A 234 34.66 8.75 20.11
N THR A 235 35.74 8.10 19.69
CA THR A 235 36.80 7.64 20.60
C THR A 235 37.96 8.61 20.50
N TRP A 236 38.05 9.53 21.45
CA TRP A 236 39.09 10.55 21.53
C TRP A 236 40.42 10.00 22.04
N GLU A 237 41.50 10.62 21.59
CA GLU A 237 42.81 10.53 22.26
C GLU A 237 42.88 11.54 23.44
N ALA A 238 43.98 11.59 24.19
CA ALA A 238 44.18 12.60 25.24
C ALA A 238 44.00 14.05 24.73
N ALA A 239 44.25 14.32 23.45
CA ALA A 239 44.00 15.59 22.80
C ALA A 239 42.57 15.68 22.21
N TYR A 240 41.57 15.84 23.08
CA TYR A 240 40.14 15.84 22.72
C TYR A 240 39.53 17.25 22.56
N ALA A 241 38.30 17.30 22.03
CA ALA A 241 37.52 18.53 21.93
C ALA A 241 36.74 18.82 23.22
N ARG A 242 36.98 19.98 23.85
CA ARG A 242 36.10 20.48 24.93
C ARG A 242 34.77 20.99 24.36
N ALA A 243 34.78 21.61 23.18
CA ALA A 243 33.57 22.00 22.47
C ALA A 243 33.59 21.46 21.03
N TYR A 244 32.49 20.83 20.61
CA TYR A 244 32.33 20.30 19.25
C TYR A 244 30.86 20.18 18.83
N GLN A 245 30.67 20.02 17.53
CA GLN A 245 29.38 19.70 16.91
C GLN A 245 29.50 18.44 16.04
N ILE A 246 28.43 17.67 15.97
CA ILE A 246 28.25 16.64 14.95
C ILE A 246 27.28 17.20 13.92
N GLN A 247 27.67 17.17 12.66
CA GLN A 247 26.92 17.78 11.58
C GLN A 247 26.70 16.79 10.44
N THR A 248 25.52 16.86 9.82
CA THR A 248 25.20 16.10 8.60
C THR A 248 25.01 17.04 7.41
N SER A 249 25.23 16.52 6.21
CA SER A 249 25.07 17.25 4.95
C SER A 249 24.73 16.30 3.81
N THR A 250 23.87 16.71 2.88
CA THR A 250 23.54 15.95 1.66
C THR A 250 24.49 16.26 0.50
N ASP A 251 25.02 17.48 0.44
CA ASP A 251 25.83 18.03 -0.66
C ASP A 251 27.32 18.17 -0.32
N GLY A 252 27.68 18.08 0.97
CA GLY A 252 29.04 18.26 1.48
C GLY A 252 29.42 19.73 1.72
N THR A 253 28.51 20.68 1.44
CA THR A 253 28.71 22.13 1.53
C THR A 253 27.79 22.80 2.54
N THR A 254 26.53 22.39 2.59
CA THR A 254 25.50 22.91 3.51
C THR A 254 25.36 21.96 4.68
N TRP A 255 25.56 22.45 5.90
CA TRP A 255 25.67 21.61 7.11
C TRP A 255 24.58 21.92 8.12
N THR A 256 24.00 20.87 8.70
CA THR A 256 23.05 20.94 9.80
C THR A 256 23.64 20.26 11.02
N SER A 257 23.65 20.95 12.18
CA SER A 257 24.08 20.35 13.45
C SER A 257 23.01 19.42 14.00
N VAL A 258 23.39 18.17 14.25
CA VAL A 258 22.54 17.13 14.85
C VAL A 258 22.89 16.87 16.32
N TYR A 259 24.03 17.40 16.77
CA TYR A 259 24.46 17.44 18.17
C TYR A 259 25.48 18.56 18.39
N SER A 260 25.54 19.09 19.62
CA SER A 260 26.55 20.06 20.04
C SER A 260 26.82 19.96 21.55
N THR A 261 28.07 20.16 21.95
CA THR A 261 28.48 20.29 23.35
C THR A 261 29.59 21.34 23.52
N THR A 262 29.67 21.93 24.70
CA THR A 262 30.75 22.87 25.10
C THR A 262 31.55 22.38 26.32
N SER A 263 31.23 21.19 26.81
CA SER A 263 31.75 20.63 28.06
C SER A 263 32.22 19.19 27.89
N GLY A 264 32.75 18.83 26.72
CA GLY A 264 33.34 17.51 26.47
C GLY A 264 34.46 17.21 27.47
N ASP A 265 34.55 15.95 27.89
CA ASP A 265 35.49 15.42 28.88
C ASP A 265 36.50 14.42 28.28
N GLY A 266 36.39 14.12 26.99
CA GLY A 266 37.29 13.22 26.25
C GLY A 266 36.83 11.78 26.31
N GLY A 267 37.75 10.82 26.20
CA GLY A 267 37.40 9.40 26.25
C GLY A 267 36.48 8.96 25.10
N THR A 268 35.41 8.21 25.39
CA THR A 268 34.46 7.74 24.38
C THR A 268 33.09 8.39 24.56
N ASP A 269 32.69 9.19 23.58
CA ASP A 269 31.36 9.79 23.50
C ASP A 269 30.45 8.92 22.63
N ALA A 270 29.39 8.33 23.20
CA ALA A 270 28.36 7.65 22.44
C ALA A 270 27.08 8.51 22.39
N VAL A 271 26.91 9.24 21.29
CA VAL A 271 25.86 10.25 21.13
C VAL A 271 24.73 9.69 20.28
N THR A 272 23.52 9.62 20.85
CA THR A 272 22.30 9.41 20.06
C THR A 272 21.99 10.69 19.30
N VAL A 273 21.84 10.60 17.98
CA VAL A 273 21.56 11.73 17.10
C VAL A 273 20.33 11.44 16.25
N SER A 274 19.71 12.49 15.72
CA SER A 274 18.66 12.36 14.72
C SER A 274 18.98 13.31 13.57
N GLY A 275 19.25 12.76 12.40
CA GLY A 275 19.49 13.53 11.19
C GLY A 275 19.82 12.64 10.00
N SER A 276 19.71 13.21 8.81
CA SER A 276 20.06 12.52 7.55
C SER A 276 21.15 13.27 6.82
N GLY A 277 22.04 12.54 6.17
CA GLY A 277 23.10 13.12 5.34
C GLY A 277 23.88 12.05 4.59
N ARG A 278 24.50 12.45 3.48
CA ARG A 278 25.54 11.65 2.82
C ARG A 278 26.88 11.84 3.50
N TYR A 279 27.15 13.05 3.96
CA TYR A 279 28.35 13.39 4.69
C TYR A 279 28.05 13.61 6.16
N LEU A 280 28.96 13.16 7.01
CA LEU A 280 28.96 13.47 8.43
C LEU A 280 30.31 14.11 8.78
N ARG A 281 30.30 15.18 9.58
CA ARG A 281 31.55 15.76 10.11
C ARG A 281 31.48 16.02 11.62
N VAL A 282 32.60 15.78 12.28
CA VAL A 282 32.89 16.23 13.65
C VAL A 282 33.59 17.57 13.53
N TYR A 283 32.96 18.63 14.03
CA TYR A 283 33.43 20.02 13.92
C TYR A 283 33.84 20.51 15.31
N GLY A 284 35.14 20.44 15.61
CA GLY A 284 35.72 20.91 16.86
C GLY A 284 35.82 22.43 16.89
N THR A 285 35.32 23.06 17.95
CA THR A 285 35.31 24.51 18.13
C THR A 285 36.15 25.01 19.31
N ALA A 286 36.49 24.14 20.27
CA ALA A 286 37.48 24.44 21.31
C ALA A 286 38.22 23.18 21.77
N ARG A 287 39.55 23.19 21.71
CA ARG A 287 40.44 22.14 22.23
C ARG A 287 40.45 22.12 23.76
N ALA A 288 40.59 20.92 24.35
CA ALA A 288 40.74 20.76 25.78
C ALA A 288 42.19 20.89 26.27
N THR A 289 43.16 20.78 25.36
CA THR A 289 44.60 20.82 25.63
C THR A 289 45.32 21.80 24.69
N GLY A 290 46.64 21.95 24.82
CA GLY A 290 47.45 22.74 23.88
C GLY A 290 47.69 22.06 22.52
N TYR A 291 47.35 20.77 22.39
CA TYR A 291 47.50 19.99 21.15
C TYR A 291 46.29 20.16 20.24
N GLY A 292 46.35 19.69 18.99
CA GLY A 292 45.19 19.62 18.08
C GLY A 292 44.16 18.60 18.52
N TYR A 293 43.00 18.53 17.84
CA TYR A 293 42.02 17.46 18.08
C TYR A 293 42.51 16.14 17.52
N SER A 294 42.26 15.05 18.24
CA SER A 294 42.69 13.71 17.88
C SER A 294 41.63 12.64 18.20
N LEU A 295 41.32 11.80 17.21
CA LEU A 295 40.33 10.71 17.29
C LEU A 295 40.97 9.40 16.88
N TRP A 296 40.87 8.39 17.75
CA TRP A 296 41.19 6.99 17.42
C TRP A 296 40.14 6.43 16.44
N GLU A 297 38.85 6.67 16.69
CA GLU A 297 37.80 6.15 15.80
C GLU A 297 36.54 7.03 15.80
N LEU A 298 35.90 7.12 14.64
CA LEU A 298 34.59 7.71 14.39
C LEU A 298 33.64 6.62 13.89
N VAL A 299 32.74 6.19 14.77
CA VAL A 299 31.67 5.24 14.40
C VAL A 299 30.41 6.00 14.06
N VAL A 300 29.80 5.68 12.92
CA VAL A 300 28.49 6.22 12.50
C VAL A 300 27.51 5.06 12.37
N ASN A 301 26.53 4.98 13.27
CA ASN A 301 25.45 4.01 13.21
C ASN A 301 24.23 4.62 12.53
N THR A 302 23.58 3.86 11.66
CA THR A 302 22.45 4.32 10.86
C THR A 302 21.20 3.47 11.11
N THR A 303 20.02 4.04 10.90
CA THR A 303 18.81 3.21 10.80
C THR A 303 18.78 2.52 9.44
N GLY A 304 18.44 1.24 9.39
CA GLY A 304 18.27 0.49 8.13
C GLY A 304 19.52 -0.19 7.57
N GLY A 305 20.56 -0.42 8.38
CA GLY A 305 21.76 -1.20 8.00
C GLY A 305 21.63 -2.72 8.13
N GLY A 306 20.58 -3.21 8.80
CA GLY A 306 20.33 -4.63 8.97
C GLY A 306 19.74 -5.30 7.72
N THR A 307 20.05 -6.58 7.53
CA THR A 307 19.30 -7.45 6.61
C THR A 307 17.81 -7.38 6.94
N VAL A 308 16.96 -7.06 5.97
CA VAL A 308 15.51 -7.13 6.17
C VAL A 308 15.08 -8.58 5.94
N PRO A 309 14.39 -9.22 6.90
CA PRO A 309 14.01 -10.61 6.74
C PRO A 309 12.97 -10.74 5.63
N GLY A 310 13.12 -11.77 4.80
CA GLY A 310 12.04 -12.22 3.92
C GLY A 310 11.04 -13.09 4.67
N GLY A 311 9.78 -13.04 4.24
CA GLY A 311 8.64 -13.71 4.85
C GLY A 311 8.03 -12.93 6.01
N GLY A 312 7.36 -13.65 6.91
CA GLY A 312 6.67 -13.09 8.07
C GLY A 312 5.14 -13.06 7.92
N PRO A 313 4.44 -12.57 8.95
CA PRO A 313 2.99 -12.57 8.97
C PRO A 313 2.42 -11.56 7.96
N LEU A 314 1.33 -11.92 7.30
CA LEU A 314 0.65 -11.11 6.27
C LEU A 314 -0.14 -9.91 6.83
N GLY A 315 -0.16 -9.74 8.15
CA GLY A 315 -0.83 -8.61 8.81
C GLY A 315 -2.31 -8.86 9.12
N PRO A 316 -2.95 -7.95 9.88
CA PRO A 316 -4.29 -8.14 10.42
C PRO A 316 -5.41 -8.02 9.38
N ASN A 317 -5.14 -7.39 8.24
CA ASN A 317 -6.10 -7.17 7.17
C ASN A 317 -6.22 -8.37 6.22
N VAL A 318 -5.49 -9.45 6.52
CA VAL A 318 -5.52 -10.71 5.79
C VAL A 318 -6.24 -11.75 6.64
N LEU A 319 -7.47 -12.06 6.26
CA LEU A 319 -8.31 -13.03 6.94
C LEU A 319 -8.14 -14.38 6.24
N THR A 320 -7.70 -15.39 6.97
CA THR A 320 -7.47 -16.74 6.42
C THR A 320 -8.50 -17.71 6.96
N PHE A 321 -9.20 -18.39 6.06
CA PHE A 321 -10.23 -19.38 6.36
C PHE A 321 -9.70 -20.78 6.12
N ASP A 322 -9.93 -21.66 7.10
CA ASP A 322 -9.54 -23.07 7.06
C ASP A 322 -10.81 -23.94 6.95
N PRO A 323 -10.79 -25.08 6.23
CA PRO A 323 -11.96 -25.97 6.13
C PRO A 323 -12.46 -26.49 7.48
N SER A 324 -11.63 -26.45 8.53
CA SER A 324 -12.05 -26.81 9.89
C SER A 324 -12.92 -25.74 10.57
N MET A 325 -13.01 -24.52 10.02
CA MET A 325 -13.86 -23.46 10.56
C MET A 325 -15.33 -23.72 10.21
N SER A 326 -16.24 -23.40 11.13
CA SER A 326 -17.68 -23.54 10.84
C SER A 326 -18.11 -22.53 9.77
N ALA A 327 -19.05 -22.93 8.91
CA ALA A 327 -19.63 -22.03 7.90
C ALA A 327 -20.16 -20.73 8.52
N THR A 328 -20.81 -20.80 9.69
CA THR A 328 -21.28 -19.63 10.43
C THR A 328 -20.15 -18.69 10.83
N THR A 329 -19.01 -19.22 11.29
CA THR A 329 -17.82 -18.42 11.65
C THR A 329 -17.25 -17.71 10.44
N ILE A 330 -17.09 -18.43 9.33
CA ILE A 330 -16.59 -17.88 8.06
C ILE A 330 -17.54 -16.78 7.59
N GLN A 331 -18.84 -17.09 7.47
CA GLN A 331 -19.85 -16.16 6.99
C GLN A 331 -19.93 -14.90 7.85
N THR A 332 -19.86 -15.02 9.18
CA THR A 332 -19.86 -13.86 10.08
C THR A 332 -18.70 -12.91 9.79
N GLN A 333 -17.51 -13.42 9.48
CA GLN A 333 -16.36 -12.59 9.14
C GLN A 333 -16.48 -11.98 7.74
N LEU A 334 -16.97 -12.75 6.76
CA LEU A 334 -17.25 -12.24 5.41
C LEU A 334 -18.27 -11.10 5.46
N ASP A 335 -19.37 -11.29 6.19
CA ASP A 335 -20.42 -10.28 6.36
C ASP A 335 -19.92 -9.02 7.09
N ALA A 336 -19.01 -9.20 8.05
CA ALA A 336 -18.40 -8.07 8.76
C ALA A 336 -17.55 -7.21 7.80
N VAL A 337 -16.69 -7.85 7.01
CA VAL A 337 -15.88 -7.14 5.99
C VAL A 337 -16.78 -6.50 4.94
N PHE A 338 -17.79 -7.21 4.44
CA PHE A 338 -18.73 -6.67 3.46
C PHE A 338 -19.46 -5.44 3.99
N ARG A 339 -20.00 -5.49 5.23
CA ARG A 339 -20.69 -4.34 5.83
C ARG A 339 -19.79 -3.11 5.96
N THR A 340 -18.50 -3.30 6.24
CA THR A 340 -17.52 -2.21 6.26
C THR A 340 -17.25 -1.69 4.85
N GLN A 341 -17.16 -2.57 3.85
CA GLN A 341 -16.65 -2.24 2.53
C GLN A 341 -17.71 -1.99 1.45
N GLU A 342 -18.97 -2.33 1.67
CA GLU A 342 -20.03 -2.29 0.65
C GLU A 342 -20.13 -0.92 -0.02
N SER A 343 -20.24 0.14 0.79
CA SER A 343 -20.32 1.54 0.32
C SER A 343 -19.04 2.33 0.54
N ASN A 344 -17.94 1.68 0.93
CA ASN A 344 -16.69 2.34 1.29
C ASN A 344 -15.82 2.65 0.07
N GLN A 345 -16.37 3.42 -0.86
CA GLN A 345 -15.73 3.67 -2.15
C GLN A 345 -14.37 4.36 -2.01
N PHE A 346 -14.20 5.32 -1.10
CA PHE A 346 -12.96 6.10 -1.00
C PHE A 346 -12.23 5.98 0.36
N GLY A 347 -12.66 5.07 1.23
CA GLY A 347 -11.99 4.86 2.52
C GLY A 347 -10.63 4.19 2.41
N THR A 348 -10.00 4.03 3.56
CA THR A 348 -8.62 3.54 3.69
C THR A 348 -8.54 2.06 4.04
N GLU A 349 -9.65 1.45 4.43
CA GLU A 349 -9.77 0.05 4.77
C GLU A 349 -9.54 -0.82 3.53
N ARG A 350 -8.78 -1.90 3.73
CA ARG A 350 -8.32 -2.83 2.69
C ARG A 350 -8.37 -4.23 3.27
N TYR A 351 -8.83 -5.22 2.51
CA TYR A 351 -8.95 -6.60 3.00
C TYR A 351 -8.54 -7.63 1.95
N ALA A 352 -7.88 -8.69 2.42
CA ALA A 352 -7.71 -9.93 1.65
C ALA A 352 -8.35 -11.11 2.40
N LEU A 353 -9.21 -11.84 1.70
CA LEU A 353 -9.96 -13.00 2.17
C LEU A 353 -9.36 -14.25 1.53
N LEU A 354 -8.58 -15.01 2.30
CA LEU A 354 -7.82 -16.16 1.81
C LEU A 354 -8.48 -17.46 2.24
N PHE A 355 -8.79 -18.34 1.29
CA PHE A 355 -9.35 -19.66 1.56
C PHE A 355 -8.26 -20.72 1.35
N LYS A 356 -7.93 -21.49 2.39
CA LYS A 356 -7.00 -22.62 2.26
C LYS A 356 -7.59 -23.73 1.37
N PRO A 357 -6.75 -24.62 0.82
CA PRO A 357 -7.25 -25.80 0.11
C PRO A 357 -8.26 -26.61 0.93
N GLY A 358 -9.38 -26.97 0.32
CA GLY A 358 -10.48 -27.73 0.91
C GLY A 358 -11.86 -27.30 0.44
N ASP A 359 -12.88 -27.87 1.06
CA ASP A 359 -14.29 -27.69 0.70
C ASP A 359 -15.01 -26.82 1.74
N TYR A 360 -15.78 -25.84 1.27
CA TYR A 360 -16.51 -24.87 2.08
C TYR A 360 -17.96 -24.82 1.65
N SER A 361 -18.90 -25.13 2.55
CA SER A 361 -20.33 -25.20 2.23
C SER A 361 -21.15 -24.14 2.94
N GLY A 362 -22.19 -23.65 2.25
CA GLY A 362 -23.11 -22.65 2.81
C GLY A 362 -22.51 -21.25 2.91
N ILE A 363 -21.58 -20.93 2.00
CA ILE A 363 -20.89 -19.64 1.95
C ILE A 363 -21.55 -18.74 0.90
N ASN A 364 -21.87 -17.51 1.25
CA ASN A 364 -22.19 -16.45 0.29
C ASN A 364 -21.27 -15.26 0.56
N ALA A 365 -20.14 -15.22 -0.12
CA ALA A 365 -19.15 -14.17 0.03
C ALA A 365 -19.51 -12.95 -0.81
N GLN A 366 -20.20 -11.97 -0.21
CA GLN A 366 -20.43 -10.68 -0.83
C GLN A 366 -19.15 -9.82 -0.76
N ILE A 367 -18.72 -9.28 -1.89
CA ILE A 367 -17.43 -8.58 -1.99
C ILE A 367 -17.66 -7.08 -2.20
N GLY A 368 -17.27 -6.29 -1.19
CA GLY A 368 -17.32 -4.83 -1.22
C GLY A 368 -16.09 -4.20 -1.87
N PHE A 369 -15.94 -2.88 -1.73
CA PHE A 369 -14.75 -2.16 -2.19
C PHE A 369 -13.46 -2.66 -1.53
N TYR A 370 -12.35 -2.52 -2.23
CA TYR A 370 -10.99 -2.87 -1.81
C TYR A 370 -10.83 -4.23 -1.12
N THR A 371 -11.57 -5.20 -1.61
CA THR A 371 -11.60 -6.55 -1.06
C THR A 371 -11.17 -7.53 -2.15
N SER A 372 -10.11 -8.29 -1.88
CA SER A 372 -9.73 -9.43 -2.72
C SER A 372 -10.15 -10.73 -2.02
N ILE A 373 -10.87 -11.60 -2.73
CA ILE A 373 -11.10 -12.99 -2.29
C ILE A 373 -10.29 -13.94 -3.17
N MET A 374 -9.57 -14.88 -2.54
CA MET A 374 -8.70 -15.80 -3.26
C MET A 374 -8.56 -17.17 -2.59
N GLY A 375 -8.49 -18.21 -3.41
CA GLY A 375 -8.09 -19.54 -2.97
C GLY A 375 -6.57 -19.69 -2.93
N LEU A 376 -6.06 -20.33 -1.88
CA LEU A 376 -4.65 -20.65 -1.67
C LEU A 376 -4.27 -22.03 -2.23
N GLY A 377 -5.03 -22.51 -3.21
CA GLY A 377 -4.74 -23.70 -3.99
C GLY A 377 -3.64 -23.49 -5.02
N ARG A 378 -3.03 -24.58 -5.49
CA ARG A 378 -2.17 -24.49 -6.68
C ARG A 378 -3.04 -24.28 -7.93
N ASN A 379 -4.24 -24.87 -7.93
CA ASN A 379 -5.25 -24.76 -8.98
C ASN A 379 -6.61 -24.39 -8.37
N PRO A 380 -7.56 -23.89 -9.18
CA PRO A 380 -8.88 -23.48 -8.67
C PRO A 380 -9.63 -24.61 -7.97
N GLY A 381 -9.54 -25.85 -8.48
CA GLY A 381 -10.20 -27.03 -7.91
C GLY A 381 -9.66 -27.51 -6.56
N ASP A 382 -8.59 -26.90 -6.04
CA ASP A 382 -8.08 -27.20 -4.70
C ASP A 382 -8.87 -26.46 -3.60
N VAL A 383 -9.61 -25.39 -3.96
CA VAL A 383 -10.47 -24.61 -3.06
C VAL A 383 -11.88 -24.62 -3.63
N ARG A 384 -12.81 -25.31 -2.97
CA ARG A 384 -14.19 -25.49 -3.46
C ARG A 384 -15.19 -24.77 -2.58
N ILE A 385 -15.88 -23.80 -3.16
CA ILE A 385 -16.95 -23.04 -2.53
C ILE A 385 -18.29 -23.60 -3.01
N HIS A 386 -19.00 -24.33 -2.15
CA HIS A 386 -20.40 -24.72 -2.34
C HIS A 386 -21.31 -23.60 -1.84
N GLY A 387 -21.56 -22.67 -2.74
CA GLY A 387 -22.08 -21.35 -2.42
C GLY A 387 -21.67 -20.33 -3.46
N ASP A 388 -21.61 -19.06 -3.07
CA ASP A 388 -21.54 -17.93 -4.00
C ASP A 388 -20.39 -16.98 -3.64
N VAL A 389 -19.80 -16.37 -4.67
CA VAL A 389 -18.85 -15.26 -4.57
C VAL A 389 -19.43 -14.12 -5.37
N THR A 390 -20.00 -13.14 -4.67
CA THR A 390 -21.00 -12.24 -5.25
C THR A 390 -20.57 -10.78 -5.19
N VAL A 391 -20.86 -10.05 -6.26
CA VAL A 391 -20.98 -8.59 -6.26
C VAL A 391 -22.36 -8.23 -6.80
N ASP A 392 -23.05 -7.33 -6.11
CA ASP A 392 -24.30 -6.71 -6.57
C ASP A 392 -24.25 -5.20 -6.30
N ALA A 393 -25.29 -4.47 -6.68
CA ALA A 393 -25.34 -3.01 -6.62
C ALA A 393 -26.39 -2.46 -5.65
N GLY A 394 -26.73 -3.20 -4.60
CA GLY A 394 -27.73 -2.78 -3.60
C GLY A 394 -27.44 -1.42 -2.98
N TRP A 395 -26.17 -1.17 -2.63
CA TRP A 395 -25.69 0.07 -2.04
C TRP A 395 -25.94 1.33 -2.89
N PHE A 396 -26.05 1.15 -4.21
CA PHE A 396 -26.27 2.23 -5.17
C PHE A 396 -27.54 2.01 -6.01
N GLY A 397 -28.58 1.45 -5.39
CA GLY A 397 -29.92 1.37 -5.98
C GLY A 397 -30.01 0.51 -7.25
N GLY A 398 -29.13 -0.49 -7.39
CA GLY A 398 -29.04 -1.35 -8.57
C GLY A 398 -28.13 -0.81 -9.68
N ASN A 399 -27.49 0.35 -9.49
CA ASN A 399 -26.50 0.87 -10.42
C ASN A 399 -25.09 0.33 -10.09
N ALA A 400 -24.53 -0.50 -10.96
CA ALA A 400 -23.21 -1.10 -10.78
C ALA A 400 -22.06 -0.25 -11.35
N THR A 401 -22.31 0.94 -11.92
CA THR A 401 -21.27 1.79 -12.55
C THR A 401 -20.15 2.24 -11.61
N GLN A 402 -20.31 2.04 -10.31
CA GLN A 402 -19.29 2.36 -9.30
C GLN A 402 -18.77 1.12 -8.54
N ASN A 403 -19.11 -0.10 -8.96
CA ASN A 403 -18.61 -1.33 -8.34
C ASN A 403 -17.15 -1.64 -8.72
N PHE A 404 -16.23 -0.81 -8.23
CA PHE A 404 -14.79 -0.86 -8.53
C PHE A 404 -14.00 -1.66 -7.49
N TRP A 405 -12.70 -1.79 -7.78
CA TRP A 405 -11.62 -2.15 -6.84
C TRP A 405 -11.90 -3.37 -5.99
N ARG A 406 -12.23 -4.50 -6.61
CA ARG A 406 -12.40 -5.79 -5.91
C ARG A 406 -12.01 -6.96 -6.81
N SER A 407 -11.54 -8.07 -6.25
CA SER A 407 -11.07 -9.18 -7.09
C SER A 407 -11.50 -10.54 -6.57
N ALA A 408 -11.72 -11.49 -7.49
CA ALA A 408 -11.93 -12.90 -7.16
C ALA A 408 -10.91 -13.76 -7.92
N SER A 409 -10.27 -14.69 -7.22
CA SER A 409 -9.31 -15.57 -7.89
C SER A 409 -9.10 -16.98 -7.33
N ASN A 410 -8.71 -17.89 -8.23
CA ASN A 410 -8.12 -19.19 -7.92
C ASN A 410 -8.99 -20.10 -7.02
N MET A 411 -10.27 -20.24 -7.36
CA MET A 411 -11.18 -21.15 -6.66
C MET A 411 -12.25 -21.73 -7.61
N GLN A 412 -12.78 -22.89 -7.22
CA GLN A 412 -13.93 -23.50 -7.85
C GLN A 412 -15.18 -23.14 -7.07
N VAL A 413 -16.23 -22.70 -7.77
CA VAL A 413 -17.48 -22.24 -7.17
C VAL A 413 -18.62 -23.09 -7.72
N PHE A 414 -19.46 -23.60 -6.82
CA PHE A 414 -20.70 -24.33 -7.12
C PHE A 414 -21.86 -23.46 -6.65
N PRO A 415 -22.38 -22.56 -7.52
CA PRO A 415 -23.35 -21.55 -7.12
C PRO A 415 -24.65 -22.17 -6.66
N SER A 416 -25.22 -21.64 -5.56
CA SER A 416 -26.40 -22.24 -4.92
C SER A 416 -27.63 -22.26 -5.83
N ALA A 417 -27.74 -21.28 -6.72
CA ALA A 417 -28.84 -21.11 -7.66
C ALA A 417 -28.50 -21.58 -9.09
N GLY A 418 -27.38 -22.28 -9.28
CA GLY A 418 -26.87 -22.65 -10.60
C GLY A 418 -26.20 -21.50 -11.37
N PHE A 419 -26.20 -20.28 -10.80
CA PHE A 419 -25.44 -19.13 -11.30
C PHE A 419 -24.86 -18.34 -10.13
N THR A 420 -23.72 -17.68 -10.34
CA THR A 420 -23.19 -16.67 -9.41
C THR A 420 -23.17 -15.29 -10.07
N ARG A 421 -23.19 -14.22 -9.29
CA ARG A 421 -23.27 -12.84 -9.80
C ARG A 421 -21.99 -12.06 -9.53
N TRP A 422 -21.37 -11.53 -10.57
CA TRP A 422 -20.22 -10.64 -10.51
C TRP A 422 -20.56 -9.30 -11.17
N ALA A 423 -21.49 -8.54 -10.56
CA ALA A 423 -22.00 -7.28 -11.10
C ALA A 423 -21.05 -6.11 -10.84
N VAL A 424 -19.94 -6.07 -11.60
CA VAL A 424 -18.85 -5.11 -11.41
C VAL A 424 -18.78 -4.07 -12.52
N SER A 425 -17.97 -3.04 -12.30
CA SER A 425 -17.45 -2.18 -13.36
C SER A 425 -15.92 -2.33 -13.50
N GLN A 426 -15.16 -1.26 -13.71
CA GLN A 426 -13.71 -1.32 -13.93
C GLN A 426 -12.90 -1.75 -12.69
N ALA A 427 -11.65 -2.18 -12.92
CA ALA A 427 -10.69 -2.63 -11.91
C ALA A 427 -11.19 -3.74 -10.98
N ALA A 428 -12.00 -4.65 -11.53
CA ALA A 428 -12.60 -5.75 -10.80
C ALA A 428 -12.31 -7.13 -11.41
N PRO A 429 -11.04 -7.59 -11.38
CA PRO A 429 -10.62 -8.78 -12.12
C PRO A 429 -11.24 -10.07 -11.57
N PHE A 430 -11.59 -10.96 -12.50
CA PHE A 430 -12.05 -12.31 -12.23
C PHE A 430 -11.09 -13.31 -12.89
N ARG A 431 -10.17 -13.89 -12.12
CA ARG A 431 -9.02 -14.65 -12.64
C ARG A 431 -8.95 -16.06 -12.09
N ARG A 432 -8.62 -17.06 -12.92
CA ARG A 432 -8.47 -18.45 -12.45
C ARG A 432 -9.69 -18.96 -11.68
N MET A 433 -10.88 -18.60 -12.13
CA MET A 433 -12.12 -19.03 -11.49
C MET A 433 -12.68 -20.24 -12.22
N ASP A 434 -13.23 -21.21 -11.49
CA ASP A 434 -13.91 -22.36 -12.07
C ASP A 434 -15.38 -22.39 -11.62
N ILE A 435 -16.25 -21.79 -12.41
CA ILE A 435 -17.68 -21.64 -12.11
C ILE A 435 -18.44 -22.83 -12.66
N GLN A 436 -18.99 -23.62 -11.75
CA GLN A 436 -19.80 -24.80 -12.03
C GLN A 436 -21.28 -24.40 -12.21
N GLY A 437 -21.54 -23.56 -13.21
CA GLY A 437 -22.83 -22.95 -13.50
C GLY A 437 -22.71 -21.76 -14.44
N ASP A 438 -23.73 -20.91 -14.44
CA ASP A 438 -23.73 -19.64 -15.17
C ASP A 438 -23.01 -18.53 -14.40
N LEU A 439 -22.53 -17.51 -15.12
CA LEU A 439 -21.93 -16.31 -14.56
C LEU A 439 -22.72 -15.08 -14.99
N ASN A 440 -23.49 -14.49 -14.08
CA ASN A 440 -24.24 -13.27 -14.32
C ASN A 440 -23.39 -12.04 -14.01
N LEU A 441 -23.26 -11.13 -14.98
CA LEU A 441 -22.43 -9.94 -14.84
C LEU A 441 -23.25 -8.67 -14.59
N ALA A 442 -24.58 -8.75 -14.59
CA ALA A 442 -25.45 -7.61 -14.32
C ALA A 442 -25.92 -7.58 -12.86
N PRO A 443 -26.15 -6.38 -12.30
CA PRO A 443 -26.80 -6.25 -11.00
C PRO A 443 -28.23 -6.77 -11.07
N ASN A 444 -28.80 -7.06 -9.90
CA ASN A 444 -30.23 -7.37 -9.83
C ASN A 444 -31.06 -6.22 -10.43
N GLY A 445 -31.96 -6.53 -11.36
CA GLY A 445 -32.78 -5.54 -12.07
C GLY A 445 -32.16 -4.94 -13.34
N TYR A 446 -30.96 -5.36 -13.74
CA TYR A 446 -30.30 -4.94 -15.00
C TYR A 446 -30.03 -3.42 -15.08
N GLY A 447 -29.71 -2.80 -13.95
CA GLY A 447 -29.20 -1.42 -13.91
C GLY A 447 -27.88 -1.26 -14.67
N TRP A 448 -27.41 -0.02 -14.81
CA TRP A 448 -26.19 0.29 -15.53
C TRP A 448 -24.98 -0.44 -14.94
N ALA A 449 -24.09 -0.93 -15.81
CA ALA A 449 -22.87 -1.62 -15.43
C ALA A 449 -21.82 -1.42 -16.54
N SER A 450 -20.56 -1.18 -16.15
CA SER A 450 -19.46 -0.81 -17.07
C SER A 450 -18.21 -1.64 -16.79
N GLY A 451 -18.39 -2.95 -16.74
CA GLY A 451 -17.31 -3.93 -16.63
C GLY A 451 -16.55 -4.08 -17.94
N GLY A 452 -15.66 -5.05 -18.06
CA GLY A 452 -15.14 -5.91 -17.00
C GLY A 452 -14.12 -6.86 -17.59
N TYR A 453 -13.51 -7.69 -16.74
CA TYR A 453 -12.35 -8.48 -17.11
C TYR A 453 -12.41 -9.89 -16.54
N ILE A 454 -12.36 -10.89 -17.42
CA ILE A 454 -12.19 -12.31 -17.07
C ILE A 454 -10.92 -12.84 -17.73
N ALA A 455 -10.09 -13.56 -16.97
CA ALA A 455 -8.95 -14.27 -17.54
C ALA A 455 -8.73 -15.63 -16.90
N ASP A 456 -8.14 -16.54 -17.69
CA ASP A 456 -7.69 -17.85 -17.25
C ASP A 456 -8.76 -18.66 -16.50
N SER A 457 -10.03 -18.50 -16.87
CA SER A 457 -11.17 -19.01 -16.10
C SER A 457 -12.00 -20.02 -16.90
N ARG A 458 -12.78 -20.81 -16.18
CA ARG A 458 -13.83 -21.67 -16.76
C ARG A 458 -15.18 -21.28 -16.20
N VAL A 459 -16.16 -21.10 -17.08
CA VAL A 459 -17.60 -21.04 -16.76
C VAL A 459 -18.24 -22.20 -17.51
N THR A 460 -18.73 -23.22 -16.79
CA THR A 460 -19.29 -24.41 -17.44
C THR A 460 -20.62 -24.11 -18.13
N GLY A 461 -21.38 -23.14 -17.61
CA GLY A 461 -22.60 -22.60 -18.21
C GLY A 461 -22.35 -21.37 -19.09
N VAL A 462 -23.32 -20.47 -19.11
CA VAL A 462 -23.34 -19.27 -19.95
C VAL A 462 -22.87 -18.06 -19.16
N VAL A 463 -22.02 -17.24 -19.78
CA VAL A 463 -21.72 -15.88 -19.30
C VAL A 463 -22.88 -14.97 -19.72
N GLN A 464 -23.47 -14.25 -18.77
CA GLN A 464 -24.70 -13.48 -18.96
C GLN A 464 -24.46 -11.98 -18.67
N PRO A 465 -24.03 -11.18 -19.67
CA PRO A 465 -23.76 -9.76 -19.50
C PRO A 465 -24.99 -8.89 -19.20
N TYR A 466 -26.14 -9.21 -19.81
CA TYR A 466 -27.36 -8.40 -19.80
C TYR A 466 -27.11 -6.91 -20.10
N SER A 467 -27.08 -6.05 -19.08
CA SER A 467 -26.91 -4.59 -19.20
C SER A 467 -25.46 -4.11 -19.24
N GLN A 468 -24.48 -5.01 -19.07
CA GLN A 468 -23.06 -4.67 -19.17
C GLN A 468 -22.74 -4.05 -20.52
N GLN A 469 -22.23 -2.81 -20.50
CA GLN A 469 -21.91 -2.03 -21.68
C GLN A 469 -20.86 -2.73 -22.56
N GLN A 470 -19.78 -3.16 -21.93
CA GLN A 470 -18.66 -3.84 -22.58
C GLN A 470 -18.08 -4.93 -21.69
N TRP A 471 -17.25 -5.79 -22.26
CA TRP A 471 -16.50 -6.81 -21.51
C TRP A 471 -15.29 -7.34 -22.28
N TYR A 472 -14.23 -7.69 -21.55
CA TYR A 472 -13.10 -8.44 -22.09
C TYR A 472 -12.93 -9.79 -21.39
N THR A 473 -12.80 -10.85 -22.18
CA THR A 473 -12.44 -12.18 -21.69
C THR A 473 -11.28 -12.73 -22.49
N ARG A 474 -10.27 -13.27 -21.80
CA ARG A 474 -9.16 -13.95 -22.46
C ARG A 474 -8.82 -15.31 -21.88
N ASP A 475 -8.23 -16.16 -22.70
CA ASP A 475 -7.60 -17.43 -22.32
C ASP A 475 -8.51 -18.27 -21.40
N SER A 476 -9.79 -18.37 -21.75
CA SER A 476 -10.82 -18.92 -20.88
C SER A 476 -11.68 -19.95 -21.61
N ASN A 477 -12.50 -20.68 -20.86
CA ASN A 477 -13.47 -21.63 -21.39
C ASN A 477 -14.86 -21.22 -20.90
N VAL A 478 -15.81 -21.04 -21.80
CA VAL A 478 -17.20 -20.72 -21.47
C VAL A 478 -18.14 -21.69 -22.18
N GLY A 479 -19.28 -22.02 -21.58
CA GLY A 479 -20.35 -22.75 -22.27
C GLY A 479 -21.03 -21.90 -23.35
N GLY A 480 -20.97 -20.57 -23.21
CA GLY A 480 -21.42 -19.61 -24.22
C GLY A 480 -21.56 -18.20 -23.64
N TYR A 481 -22.06 -17.28 -24.47
CA TYR A 481 -22.44 -15.92 -24.09
C TYR A 481 -23.92 -15.68 -24.36
N LEU A 482 -24.61 -15.02 -23.44
CA LEU A 482 -26.03 -14.70 -23.60
C LEU A 482 -26.26 -13.54 -24.58
N ASN A 483 -25.52 -12.44 -24.43
CA ASN A 483 -25.70 -11.22 -25.22
C ASN A 483 -24.44 -10.33 -25.18
N ALA A 484 -24.44 -9.29 -26.02
CA ALA A 484 -23.48 -8.19 -26.02
C ALA A 484 -24.23 -6.85 -26.21
N VAL A 485 -23.77 -5.79 -25.55
CA VAL A 485 -24.41 -4.45 -25.62
C VAL A 485 -23.67 -3.53 -26.58
N TRP A 486 -22.43 -3.12 -26.27
CA TRP A 486 -21.65 -2.22 -27.14
C TRP A 486 -20.33 -2.83 -27.62
N ASN A 487 -19.60 -3.53 -26.76
CA ASN A 487 -18.31 -4.12 -27.09
C ASN A 487 -17.98 -5.34 -26.22
N VAL A 488 -18.18 -6.55 -26.73
CA VAL A 488 -17.73 -7.77 -26.04
C VAL A 488 -16.60 -8.40 -26.82
N THR A 489 -15.39 -8.27 -26.29
CA THR A 489 -14.16 -8.77 -26.93
C THR A 489 -13.68 -10.05 -26.26
N ASN A 490 -13.28 -11.03 -27.07
CA ASN A 490 -12.75 -12.31 -26.64
C ASN A 490 -11.42 -12.62 -27.34
N SER A 491 -10.43 -13.15 -26.63
CA SER A 491 -9.18 -13.65 -27.22
C SER A 491 -8.75 -14.97 -26.60
N GLY A 492 -8.53 -16.00 -27.42
CA GLY A 492 -8.18 -17.32 -26.90
C GLY A 492 -9.27 -17.97 -26.04
N VAL A 493 -10.54 -17.60 -26.26
CA VAL A 493 -11.67 -18.10 -25.45
C VAL A 493 -12.35 -19.26 -26.16
N VAL A 494 -12.32 -20.44 -25.54
CA VAL A 494 -13.06 -21.61 -26.03
C VAL A 494 -14.53 -21.45 -25.68
N GLY A 495 -15.40 -21.55 -26.68
CA GLY A 495 -16.86 -21.37 -26.53
C GLY A 495 -17.35 -19.93 -26.68
N ALA A 496 -16.45 -18.98 -26.99
CA ALA A 496 -16.87 -17.63 -27.35
C ALA A 496 -17.62 -17.61 -28.69
N PRO A 497 -18.59 -16.69 -28.89
CA PRO A 497 -19.23 -16.46 -30.18
C PRO A 497 -18.20 -16.07 -31.24
N ALA A 498 -18.45 -16.42 -32.50
CA ALA A 498 -17.66 -15.92 -33.62
C ALA A 498 -17.79 -14.39 -33.73
N THR A 499 -16.78 -13.73 -34.32
CA THR A 499 -16.83 -12.29 -34.59
C THR A 499 -18.07 -11.95 -35.42
N SER A 500 -18.85 -10.98 -34.96
CA SER A 500 -20.09 -10.53 -35.61
C SER A 500 -20.31 -9.03 -35.49
N PHE A 501 -19.31 -8.28 -35.04
CA PHE A 501 -19.35 -6.83 -34.99
C PHE A 501 -19.72 -6.27 -36.39
N PRO A 502 -20.67 -5.31 -36.48
CA PRO A 502 -21.21 -4.50 -35.39
C PRO A 502 -22.42 -5.09 -34.65
N ASN A 503 -23.06 -6.17 -35.13
CA ASN A 503 -24.31 -6.65 -34.55
C ASN A 503 -24.50 -8.19 -34.63
N PRO A 504 -24.56 -8.90 -33.49
CA PRO A 504 -24.22 -8.42 -32.15
C PRO A 504 -22.73 -8.01 -32.07
N PRO A 505 -22.33 -7.07 -31.19
CA PRO A 505 -20.99 -6.49 -31.19
C PRO A 505 -19.96 -7.39 -30.49
N TYR A 506 -19.70 -8.56 -31.07
CA TYR A 506 -18.65 -9.47 -30.66
C TYR A 506 -17.40 -9.30 -31.53
N THR A 507 -16.26 -9.06 -30.87
CA THR A 507 -14.92 -9.11 -31.46
C THR A 507 -14.20 -10.34 -30.91
N THR A 508 -13.95 -11.35 -31.74
CA THR A 508 -13.38 -12.62 -31.26
C THR A 508 -12.11 -12.99 -32.01
N LEU A 509 -11.03 -13.14 -31.25
CA LEU A 509 -9.76 -13.65 -31.72
C LEU A 509 -9.60 -15.10 -31.25
N ALA A 510 -9.20 -15.98 -32.18
CA ALA A 510 -9.03 -17.40 -31.88
C ALA A 510 -7.96 -17.66 -30.81
N GLN A 511 -6.96 -16.78 -30.70
CA GLN A 511 -5.82 -16.93 -29.81
C GLN A 511 -5.43 -15.56 -29.22
N THR A 512 -4.93 -15.55 -27.98
CA THR A 512 -4.24 -14.39 -27.42
C THR A 512 -2.76 -14.46 -27.84
N PRO A 513 -2.23 -13.50 -28.62
CA PRO A 513 -0.89 -13.63 -29.20
C PRO A 513 0.23 -13.87 -28.18
N VAL A 514 0.19 -13.12 -27.09
CA VAL A 514 1.06 -13.30 -25.93
C VAL A 514 0.27 -12.94 -24.67
N SER A 515 0.31 -13.80 -23.67
CA SER A 515 -0.28 -13.52 -22.36
C SER A 515 0.52 -14.22 -21.27
N ARG A 516 0.34 -13.77 -20.04
CA ARG A 516 0.86 -14.43 -18.85
C ARG A 516 -0.13 -14.18 -17.74
N ASP A 517 -0.42 -15.17 -16.92
CA ASP A 517 -1.35 -14.97 -15.81
C ASP A 517 -0.64 -14.34 -14.60
N VAL A 518 -1.43 -13.72 -13.72
CA VAL A 518 -0.94 -12.98 -12.55
C VAL A 518 -0.22 -13.91 -11.56
N PRO A 519 0.91 -13.52 -10.95
CA PRO A 519 1.47 -14.25 -9.81
C PRO A 519 0.49 -14.32 -8.64
N TYR A 520 0.36 -15.48 -7.99
CA TYR A 520 -0.61 -15.66 -6.92
C TYR A 520 -0.05 -16.41 -5.72
N LEU A 521 -0.54 -16.05 -4.54
CA LEU A 521 -0.21 -16.70 -3.28
C LEU A 521 -0.92 -18.06 -3.19
N TYR A 522 -0.21 -19.10 -2.76
CA TYR A 522 -0.79 -20.41 -2.47
C TYR A 522 -0.05 -21.11 -1.33
N LEU A 523 -0.62 -22.19 -0.81
CA LEU A 523 0.01 -23.07 0.18
C LEU A 523 0.57 -24.33 -0.51
N ASP A 524 1.83 -24.64 -0.25
CA ASP A 524 2.37 -25.95 -0.64
C ASP A 524 1.83 -27.09 0.24
N SER A 525 2.22 -28.33 -0.08
CA SER A 525 1.80 -29.52 0.67
C SER A 525 2.23 -29.54 2.13
N GLY A 526 3.22 -28.72 2.51
CA GLY A 526 3.66 -28.52 3.89
C GLY A 526 2.91 -27.41 4.62
N GLY A 527 1.99 -26.72 3.96
CA GLY A 527 1.28 -25.56 4.51
C GLY A 527 2.12 -24.29 4.56
N ALA A 528 3.23 -24.22 3.83
CA ALA A 528 4.03 -23.00 3.71
C ALA A 528 3.54 -22.13 2.55
N TYR A 529 3.54 -20.81 2.78
CA TYR A 529 3.20 -19.84 1.74
C TYR A 529 4.25 -19.79 0.63
N GLN A 530 3.75 -19.83 -0.59
CA GLN A 530 4.51 -19.73 -1.82
C GLN A 530 3.81 -18.71 -2.72
N VAL A 531 4.56 -18.04 -3.59
CA VAL A 531 4.00 -17.29 -4.72
C VAL A 531 4.27 -18.09 -5.97
N PHE A 532 3.20 -18.53 -6.63
CA PHE A 532 3.33 -19.13 -7.94
C PHE A 532 3.45 -18.05 -9.01
N VAL A 533 4.31 -18.32 -9.98
CA VAL A 533 4.73 -17.39 -11.02
C VAL A 533 4.50 -18.07 -12.37
N PRO A 534 3.34 -17.85 -13.01
CA PRO A 534 3.02 -18.46 -14.30
C PRO A 534 4.03 -18.12 -15.41
N SER A 535 4.29 -19.08 -16.30
CA SER A 535 5.07 -18.84 -17.52
C SER A 535 4.28 -18.03 -18.54
N THR A 536 4.98 -17.28 -19.38
CA THR A 536 4.39 -16.64 -20.57
C THR A 536 3.86 -17.71 -21.53
N ARG A 537 2.70 -17.43 -22.14
CA ARG A 537 2.08 -18.25 -23.17
C ARG A 537 2.00 -17.43 -24.45
N THR A 538 2.40 -18.04 -25.56
CA THR A 538 2.19 -17.49 -26.90
C THR A 538 1.03 -18.20 -27.56
N ASN A 539 0.20 -17.47 -28.31
CA ASN A 539 -0.99 -17.99 -28.97
C ASN A 539 -1.89 -18.77 -28.00
N ALA A 540 -2.12 -18.18 -26.83
CA ALA A 540 -2.85 -18.81 -25.74
C ALA A 540 -4.31 -19.04 -26.12
N VAL A 541 -4.84 -20.20 -25.69
CA VAL A 541 -6.22 -20.64 -25.86
C VAL A 541 -6.63 -21.40 -24.61
N GLY A 542 -7.79 -21.07 -24.05
CA GLY A 542 -8.35 -21.71 -22.86
C GLY A 542 -7.53 -21.50 -21.59
N ALA A 543 -8.14 -21.88 -20.47
CA ALA A 543 -7.53 -21.72 -19.16
C ALA A 543 -6.31 -22.63 -18.98
N SER A 544 -5.24 -22.10 -18.38
CA SER A 544 -3.93 -22.74 -18.29
C SER A 544 -3.87 -23.94 -17.36
N TRP A 545 -4.91 -24.15 -16.54
CA TRP A 545 -4.99 -25.21 -15.53
C TRP A 545 -5.93 -26.36 -15.91
N LEU A 546 -6.68 -26.27 -17.02
CA LEU A 546 -7.62 -27.32 -17.42
C LEU A 546 -6.94 -28.59 -17.97
N GLY A 547 -5.74 -28.44 -18.56
CA GLY A 547 -4.97 -29.54 -19.13
C GLY A 547 -3.90 -30.13 -18.20
N GLY A 548 -3.89 -29.74 -16.92
CA GLY A 548 -2.83 -30.08 -15.95
C GLY A 548 -2.36 -28.86 -15.18
N ALA A 549 -1.28 -29.02 -14.39
CA ALA A 549 -0.73 -27.91 -13.63
C ALA A 549 -0.27 -26.77 -14.55
N THR A 550 -0.64 -25.53 -14.21
CA THR A 550 -0.20 -24.36 -14.96
C THR A 550 1.34 -24.27 -14.98
N PRO A 551 1.96 -24.16 -16.18
CA PRO A 551 3.41 -23.99 -16.31
C PRO A 551 3.91 -22.73 -15.59
N GLY A 552 5.05 -22.85 -14.92
CA GLY A 552 5.67 -21.75 -14.17
C GLY A 552 6.47 -22.26 -12.97
N THR A 553 6.86 -21.35 -12.10
CA THR A 553 7.74 -21.63 -10.95
C THR A 553 7.14 -21.13 -9.64
N SER A 554 7.52 -21.72 -8.52
CA SER A 554 7.12 -21.25 -7.19
C SER A 554 8.30 -20.59 -6.48
N ILE A 555 8.03 -19.44 -5.85
CA ILE A 555 9.00 -18.72 -5.02
C ILE A 555 8.47 -18.74 -3.58
N PRO A 556 9.25 -19.23 -2.60
CA PRO A 556 8.80 -19.26 -1.21
C PRO A 556 8.63 -17.85 -0.65
N LEU A 557 7.66 -17.67 0.24
CA LEU A 557 7.38 -16.37 0.85
C LEU A 557 8.62 -15.82 1.62
N SER A 558 9.53 -16.68 2.07
CA SER A 558 10.81 -16.28 2.65
C SER A 558 11.74 -15.51 1.71
N GLN A 559 11.46 -15.50 0.40
CA GLN A 559 12.14 -14.66 -0.60
C GLN A 559 11.35 -13.40 -0.98
N PHE A 560 10.32 -13.06 -0.22
CA PHE A 560 9.55 -11.82 -0.35
C PHE A 560 9.72 -10.96 0.89
N TYR A 561 9.93 -9.67 0.72
CA TYR A 561 9.65 -8.72 1.78
C TYR A 561 8.14 -8.49 1.85
N VAL A 562 7.55 -8.85 2.99
CA VAL A 562 6.11 -8.68 3.26
C VAL A 562 5.89 -7.27 3.78
N ALA A 563 5.68 -6.34 2.86
CA ALA A 563 5.49 -4.92 3.15
C ALA A 563 4.13 -4.68 3.83
N LYS A 564 4.13 -3.78 4.82
CA LYS A 564 2.95 -3.38 5.61
C LYS A 564 2.80 -1.86 5.65
N PRO A 565 1.58 -1.34 5.85
CA PRO A 565 1.39 0.09 6.09
C PRO A 565 2.29 0.57 7.23
N GLY A 566 3.00 1.67 6.98
CA GLY A 566 4.02 2.22 7.88
C GLY A 566 5.47 1.89 7.48
N ASP A 567 5.69 0.90 6.62
CA ASP A 567 7.01 0.65 6.04
C ASP A 567 7.44 1.81 5.13
N SER A 568 8.68 2.25 5.30
CA SER A 568 9.25 3.29 4.44
C SER A 568 9.64 2.75 3.07
N ALA A 569 9.56 3.59 2.03
CA ALA A 569 10.08 3.25 0.71
C ALA A 569 11.60 2.97 0.73
N ALA A 570 12.34 3.55 1.68
CA ALA A 570 13.74 3.19 1.91
C ALA A 570 13.91 1.73 2.35
N THR A 571 13.10 1.25 3.29
CA THR A 571 13.10 -0.16 3.73
C THR A 571 12.76 -1.10 2.58
N ILE A 572 11.74 -0.76 1.78
CA ILE A 572 11.33 -1.54 0.61
C ILE A 572 12.47 -1.62 -0.42
N ASN A 573 13.16 -0.50 -0.70
CA ASN A 573 14.32 -0.49 -1.59
C ASN A 573 15.49 -1.32 -1.04
N THR A 574 15.72 -1.29 0.28
CA THR A 574 16.72 -2.16 0.93
C THR A 574 16.38 -3.64 0.69
N ALA A 575 15.12 -4.05 0.78
CA ALA A 575 14.70 -5.42 0.46
C ALA A 575 14.97 -5.80 -1.00
N LEU A 576 14.60 -4.93 -1.94
CA LEU A 576 14.86 -5.13 -3.37
C LEU A 576 16.35 -5.29 -3.66
N ALA A 577 17.18 -4.42 -3.07
CA ALA A 577 18.63 -4.47 -3.19
C ALA A 577 19.25 -5.74 -2.59
N GLN A 578 18.63 -6.32 -1.56
CA GLN A 578 19.05 -7.60 -0.95
C GLN A 578 18.68 -8.84 -1.77
N GLY A 579 17.93 -8.69 -2.86
CA GLY A 579 17.50 -9.83 -3.67
C GLY A 579 16.09 -10.34 -3.35
N LEU A 580 15.35 -9.70 -2.44
CA LEU A 580 13.96 -10.07 -2.16
C LEU A 580 13.00 -9.59 -3.25
N ASN A 581 11.90 -10.31 -3.41
CA ASN A 581 10.69 -9.87 -4.10
C ASN A 581 9.82 -9.03 -3.13
N LEU A 582 8.72 -8.47 -3.60
CA LEU A 582 7.81 -7.68 -2.76
C LEU A 582 6.40 -8.29 -2.71
N LEU A 583 5.85 -8.41 -1.51
CA LEU A 583 4.44 -8.68 -1.28
C LEU A 583 3.85 -7.53 -0.46
N PHE A 584 3.02 -6.70 -1.07
CA PHE A 584 2.28 -5.65 -0.39
C PHE A 584 1.00 -6.22 0.21
N THR A 585 0.89 -6.14 1.53
CA THR A 585 -0.31 -6.54 2.27
C THR A 585 -1.38 -5.44 2.23
N PRO A 586 -2.66 -5.74 2.53
CA PRO A 586 -3.75 -4.79 2.33
C PRO A 586 -3.57 -3.53 3.20
N GLY A 587 -3.48 -2.36 2.56
CA GLY A 587 -3.47 -1.07 3.23
C GLY A 587 -3.01 0.09 2.32
N VAL A 588 -2.88 1.28 2.90
CA VAL A 588 -2.43 2.49 2.19
C VAL A 588 -1.00 2.83 2.63
N TYR A 589 -0.13 3.08 1.66
CA TYR A 589 1.31 3.26 1.85
C TYR A 589 1.70 4.66 1.37
N ALA A 590 2.27 5.46 2.27
CA ALA A 590 2.89 6.72 1.90
C ALA A 590 4.28 6.46 1.30
N VAL A 591 4.51 6.94 0.08
CA VAL A 591 5.77 6.73 -0.66
C VAL A 591 6.49 8.06 -0.80
N ASP A 592 7.50 8.29 0.05
CA ASP A 592 8.28 9.54 0.12
C ASP A 592 9.44 9.61 -0.88
N ARG A 593 9.78 8.48 -1.49
CA ARG A 593 10.82 8.33 -2.52
C ARG A 593 10.48 7.16 -3.43
N THR A 594 11.05 7.15 -4.62
CA THR A 594 10.87 6.10 -5.62
C THR A 594 11.26 4.72 -5.10
N ILE A 595 10.37 3.75 -5.26
CA ILE A 595 10.66 2.32 -5.14
C ILE A 595 11.26 1.84 -6.47
N ALA A 596 12.53 1.41 -6.46
CA ALA A 596 13.30 1.10 -7.65
C ALA A 596 13.45 -0.42 -7.86
N VAL A 597 12.68 -0.96 -8.79
CA VAL A 597 12.69 -2.39 -9.16
C VAL A 597 13.74 -2.61 -10.26
N ASN A 598 14.95 -2.97 -9.83
CA ASN A 598 16.11 -3.01 -10.72
C ASN A 598 16.62 -4.43 -11.06
N ARG A 599 16.08 -5.46 -10.40
CA ARG A 599 16.54 -6.84 -10.57
C ARG A 599 15.65 -7.58 -11.57
N PRO A 600 16.22 -8.30 -12.56
CA PRO A 600 15.46 -9.16 -13.44
C PRO A 600 14.62 -10.19 -12.67
N GLY A 601 13.45 -10.52 -13.18
CA GLY A 601 12.56 -11.53 -12.60
C GLY A 601 11.90 -11.13 -11.28
N THR A 602 12.07 -9.89 -10.79
CA THR A 602 11.44 -9.46 -9.54
C THR A 602 9.92 -9.50 -9.63
N VAL A 603 9.29 -10.14 -8.66
CA VAL A 603 7.84 -10.11 -8.46
C VAL A 603 7.49 -9.03 -7.44
N VAL A 604 6.56 -8.16 -7.81
CA VAL A 604 5.90 -7.18 -6.94
C VAL A 604 4.41 -7.50 -6.96
N LEU A 605 3.95 -8.17 -5.91
CA LEU A 605 2.58 -8.64 -5.77
C LEU A 605 1.85 -7.83 -4.70
N GLY A 606 0.63 -7.39 -4.99
CA GLY A 606 -0.29 -6.82 -4.02
C GLY A 606 -1.50 -7.74 -3.79
N ILE A 607 -1.95 -7.82 -2.53
CA ILE A 607 -3.19 -8.50 -2.16
C ILE A 607 -4.09 -7.55 -1.37
N GLY A 608 -5.39 -7.54 -1.66
CA GLY A 608 -6.36 -6.65 -1.02
C GLY A 608 -6.17 -5.18 -1.38
N TYR A 609 -5.81 -4.87 -2.64
CA TYR A 609 -5.69 -3.49 -3.16
C TYR A 609 -4.75 -2.58 -2.34
N PRO A 610 -3.50 -3.01 -2.06
CA PRO A 610 -2.51 -2.13 -1.47
C PRO A 610 -2.37 -0.88 -2.35
N THR A 611 -2.45 0.28 -1.69
CA THR A 611 -2.54 1.57 -2.36
C THR A 611 -1.27 2.37 -2.10
N LEU A 612 -0.51 2.71 -3.14
CA LEU A 612 0.70 3.51 -3.05
C LEU A 612 0.38 4.98 -3.32
N VAL A 613 0.61 5.84 -2.33
CA VAL A 613 0.34 7.29 -2.42
C VAL A 613 1.67 8.06 -2.40
N PRO A 614 2.13 8.60 -3.54
CA PRO A 614 3.36 9.38 -3.59
C PRO A 614 3.22 10.65 -2.76
N GLN A 615 4.26 10.94 -1.98
CA GLN A 615 4.42 12.19 -1.25
C GLN A 615 5.33 13.12 -2.05
N ASN A 616 5.15 14.43 -1.92
CA ASN A 616 6.07 15.44 -2.50
C ASN A 616 6.25 15.34 -4.03
N GLY A 617 5.30 14.74 -4.76
CA GLY A 617 5.34 14.62 -6.22
C GLY A 617 6.41 13.66 -6.75
N VAL A 618 6.88 12.71 -5.94
CA VAL A 618 7.83 11.68 -6.40
C VAL A 618 7.16 10.74 -7.41
N VAL A 619 7.96 10.12 -8.28
CA VAL A 619 7.53 8.91 -9.01
C VAL A 619 7.55 7.75 -8.01
N PRO A 620 6.39 7.19 -7.60
CA PRO A 620 6.38 6.23 -6.51
C PRO A 620 7.04 4.89 -6.86
N MET A 621 7.05 4.47 -8.14
CA MET A 621 7.74 3.26 -8.56
C MET A 621 8.32 3.37 -9.98
N THR A 622 9.53 2.84 -10.14
CA THR A 622 10.21 2.69 -11.44
C THR A 622 10.72 1.26 -11.61
N VAL A 623 10.64 0.74 -12.83
CA VAL A 623 11.27 -0.52 -13.24
C VAL A 623 12.46 -0.21 -14.15
N ALA A 624 13.60 -0.86 -13.93
CA ALA A 624 14.75 -0.76 -14.82
C ALA A 624 14.50 -1.45 -16.18
N ASP A 625 15.40 -1.25 -17.14
CA ASP A 625 15.37 -1.96 -18.43
C ASP A 625 15.87 -3.41 -18.27
N VAL A 626 15.08 -4.27 -17.61
CA VAL A 626 15.42 -5.65 -17.24
C VAL A 626 14.31 -6.63 -17.59
N ASP A 627 14.67 -7.90 -17.74
CA ASP A 627 13.74 -9.00 -18.06
C ASP A 627 12.80 -9.33 -16.87
N GLY A 628 11.60 -9.80 -17.21
CA GLY A 628 10.81 -10.70 -16.35
C GLY A 628 10.21 -10.10 -15.08
N VAL A 629 10.25 -8.77 -14.92
CA VAL A 629 9.60 -8.11 -13.78
C VAL A 629 8.09 -8.31 -13.86
N ARG A 630 7.46 -8.61 -12.73
CA ARG A 630 6.01 -8.83 -12.64
C ARG A 630 5.41 -7.89 -11.61
N LEU A 631 4.67 -6.88 -12.06
CA LEU A 631 3.91 -5.98 -11.21
C LEU A 631 2.45 -6.44 -11.23
N ALA A 632 1.90 -6.77 -10.07
CA ALA A 632 0.52 -7.25 -9.98
C ALA A 632 -0.27 -6.75 -8.77
N GLY A 633 -1.54 -6.39 -8.98
CA GLY A 633 -2.50 -6.15 -7.89
C GLY A 633 -2.23 -4.88 -7.07
N LEU A 634 -1.81 -3.80 -7.72
CA LEU A 634 -1.45 -2.54 -7.07
C LEU A 634 -2.41 -1.41 -7.48
N LEU A 635 -2.75 -0.53 -6.53
CA LEU A 635 -3.39 0.75 -6.83
C LEU A 635 -2.40 1.89 -6.59
N PHE A 636 -2.11 2.69 -7.60
CA PHE A 636 -1.38 3.95 -7.46
C PHE A 636 -2.40 5.08 -7.31
N ASP A 637 -2.38 5.78 -6.20
CA ASP A 637 -3.32 6.85 -5.89
C ASP A 637 -2.57 8.17 -5.76
N ALA A 638 -2.76 9.09 -6.70
CA ALA A 638 -1.95 10.29 -6.81
C ALA A 638 -2.02 11.16 -5.55
N GLY A 639 -0.88 11.62 -5.07
CA GLY A 639 -0.79 12.58 -3.97
C GLY A 639 -1.23 13.99 -4.36
N ALA A 640 -1.34 14.89 -3.37
CA ALA A 640 -1.75 16.28 -3.60
C ALA A 640 -0.76 17.10 -4.44
N VAL A 641 0.53 16.72 -4.41
CA VAL A 641 1.58 17.32 -5.23
C VAL A 641 1.70 16.54 -6.52
N ASN A 642 1.71 17.26 -7.66
CA ASN A 642 1.78 16.64 -8.97
C ASN A 642 3.01 15.76 -9.13
N SER A 643 2.79 14.47 -9.38
CA SER A 643 3.85 13.53 -9.77
C SER A 643 3.99 13.55 -11.30
N PRO A 644 5.21 13.57 -11.87
CA PRO A 644 5.36 13.55 -13.32
C PRO A 644 4.84 12.23 -13.93
N VAL A 645 5.08 11.12 -13.24
CA VAL A 645 4.60 9.77 -13.60
C VAL A 645 4.25 9.01 -12.31
N LEU A 646 3.20 8.17 -12.31
CA LEU A 646 2.91 7.28 -11.17
C LEU A 646 3.63 5.93 -11.29
N LEU A 647 3.71 5.33 -12.47
CA LEU A 647 4.52 4.14 -12.73
C LEU A 647 5.30 4.29 -14.03
N GLN A 648 6.61 4.07 -13.96
CA GLN A 648 7.48 4.05 -15.13
C GLN A 648 8.10 2.65 -15.32
N VAL A 649 7.83 2.02 -16.45
CA VAL A 649 8.40 0.72 -16.84
C VAL A 649 9.49 0.94 -17.87
N GLY A 650 10.74 0.76 -17.45
CA GLY A 650 11.93 1.12 -18.22
C GLY A 650 12.23 2.62 -18.17
N PRO A 651 13.51 3.04 -18.08
CA PRO A 651 13.89 4.44 -18.26
C PRO A 651 13.60 4.93 -19.69
N ALA A 652 13.53 6.25 -19.88
CA ALA A 652 13.42 6.82 -21.22
C ALA A 652 14.61 6.39 -22.09
N GLY A 653 14.35 6.00 -23.33
CA GLY A 653 15.37 5.45 -24.24
C GLY A 653 15.71 3.98 -24.02
N SER A 654 14.89 3.23 -23.25
CA SER A 654 14.94 1.77 -23.23
C SER A 654 14.84 1.22 -24.66
N ALA A 655 15.66 0.22 -24.97
CA ALA A 655 15.76 -0.36 -26.31
C ALA A 655 16.15 -1.85 -26.28
N ALA A 656 16.28 -2.44 -25.08
CA ALA A 656 16.54 -3.86 -24.93
C ALA A 656 15.28 -4.67 -25.30
N ARG A 657 15.46 -5.79 -26.00
CA ARG A 657 14.37 -6.71 -26.36
C ARG A 657 14.14 -7.71 -25.22
N HIS A 658 12.89 -7.85 -24.80
CA HIS A 658 12.49 -8.69 -23.65
C HIS A 658 11.53 -9.82 -24.04
N ALA A 659 11.36 -10.11 -25.33
CA ALA A 659 10.37 -11.05 -25.86
C ALA A 659 10.33 -12.44 -25.19
N ALA A 660 11.46 -12.95 -24.69
CA ALA A 660 11.53 -14.27 -24.04
C ALA A 660 10.94 -14.27 -22.61
N ASP A 661 11.13 -13.18 -21.87
CA ASP A 661 10.59 -13.00 -20.53
C ASP A 661 10.23 -11.52 -20.32
N PRO A 662 9.10 -11.06 -20.88
CA PRO A 662 8.75 -9.65 -20.86
C PRO A 662 8.39 -9.19 -19.44
N THR A 663 8.61 -7.92 -19.15
CA THR A 663 8.00 -7.28 -17.97
C THR A 663 6.48 -7.26 -18.13
N SER A 664 5.72 -7.56 -17.07
CA SER A 664 4.25 -7.49 -17.08
C SER A 664 3.69 -6.56 -16.01
N VAL A 665 2.63 -5.82 -16.37
CA VAL A 665 1.84 -4.92 -15.54
C VAL A 665 0.40 -5.43 -15.52
N GLN A 666 -0.05 -5.99 -14.40
CA GLN A 666 -1.28 -6.78 -14.35
C GLN A 666 -2.17 -6.43 -13.16
N ASP A 667 -3.45 -6.13 -13.37
CA ASP A 667 -4.32 -5.62 -12.29
C ASP A 667 -3.67 -4.43 -11.55
N VAL A 668 -3.04 -3.54 -12.34
CA VAL A 668 -2.43 -2.31 -11.82
C VAL A 668 -3.33 -1.15 -12.19
N PHE A 669 -3.74 -0.41 -11.19
CA PHE A 669 -4.77 0.62 -11.31
C PHE A 669 -4.20 1.97 -10.90
N PHE A 670 -4.76 3.04 -11.44
CA PHE A 670 -4.36 4.40 -11.16
C PHE A 670 -5.58 5.25 -10.85
N ARG A 671 -5.48 6.03 -9.78
CA ARG A 671 -6.50 6.97 -9.35
C ARG A 671 -5.91 8.37 -9.20
N ILE A 672 -6.55 9.37 -9.79
CA ILE A 672 -6.17 10.77 -9.65
C ILE A 672 -7.40 11.59 -9.25
N GLY A 673 -7.59 11.81 -7.95
CA GLY A 673 -8.82 12.40 -7.43
C GLY A 673 -9.75 11.35 -6.79
N GLY A 674 -10.83 11.82 -6.17
CA GLY A 674 -11.94 10.98 -5.66
C GLY A 674 -11.87 10.80 -4.14
N ALA A 675 -10.72 10.37 -3.62
CA ALA A 675 -10.49 10.34 -2.16
C ALA A 675 -10.00 11.70 -1.62
N HIS A 676 -9.20 12.40 -2.42
CA HIS A 676 -8.64 13.73 -2.16
C HIS A 676 -8.24 14.37 -3.50
N ALA A 677 -7.78 15.62 -3.50
CA ALA A 677 -7.30 16.29 -4.71
C ALA A 677 -5.92 15.75 -5.11
N GLY A 678 -5.87 14.61 -5.81
CA GLY A 678 -4.65 14.02 -6.35
C GLY A 678 -4.24 14.61 -7.70
N LYS A 679 -2.94 14.68 -8.00
CA LYS A 679 -2.42 15.21 -9.27
C LYS A 679 -1.28 14.36 -9.82
N ALA A 680 -1.30 14.08 -11.11
CA ALA A 680 -0.16 13.51 -11.82
C ALA A 680 -0.20 13.93 -13.30
N THR A 681 0.96 14.16 -13.92
CA THR A 681 1.00 14.47 -15.35
C THR A 681 0.66 13.24 -16.18
N THR A 682 1.26 12.09 -15.86
CA THR A 682 0.97 10.82 -16.51
C THR A 682 0.80 9.70 -15.47
N SER A 683 -0.15 8.78 -15.69
CA SER A 683 -0.29 7.63 -14.80
C SER A 683 0.76 6.56 -15.08
N LEU A 684 0.83 6.07 -16.32
CA LEU A 684 1.73 4.99 -16.72
C LEU A 684 2.57 5.38 -17.94
N VAL A 685 3.89 5.17 -17.85
CA VAL A 685 4.80 5.22 -18.99
C VAL A 685 5.47 3.86 -19.17
N VAL A 686 5.35 3.28 -20.36
CA VAL A 686 5.99 2.01 -20.72
C VAL A 686 7.02 2.27 -21.81
N ASN A 687 8.29 2.31 -21.42
CA ASN A 687 9.42 2.46 -22.32
C ASN A 687 10.02 1.13 -22.76
N GLN A 688 9.89 0.07 -21.96
CA GLN A 688 10.44 -1.24 -22.33
C GLN A 688 9.70 -1.84 -23.52
N ASP A 689 10.48 -2.35 -24.46
CA ASP A 689 10.01 -3.23 -25.51
C ASP A 689 9.40 -4.52 -24.95
N ASP A 690 8.51 -5.13 -25.72
CA ASP A 690 7.85 -6.42 -25.42
C ASP A 690 6.99 -6.45 -24.14
N ALA A 691 6.90 -5.33 -23.42
CA ALA A 691 6.14 -5.28 -22.17
C ALA A 691 4.68 -5.71 -22.37
N LEU A 692 4.15 -6.40 -21.37
CA LEU A 692 2.77 -6.87 -21.34
C LEU A 692 1.95 -6.01 -20.37
N ILE A 693 0.96 -5.29 -20.90
CA ILE A 693 -0.03 -4.57 -20.12
C ILE A 693 -1.29 -5.45 -20.12
N ASP A 694 -1.71 -5.97 -18.96
CA ASP A 694 -2.80 -6.94 -18.90
C ASP A 694 -3.77 -6.63 -17.76
N HIS A 695 -4.86 -5.96 -18.10
CA HIS A 695 -5.82 -5.34 -17.20
C HIS A 695 -5.21 -4.20 -16.38
N ILE A 696 -5.28 -3.00 -16.95
CA ILE A 696 -5.08 -1.78 -16.18
C ILE A 696 -6.35 -0.93 -16.23
N TRP A 697 -6.50 -0.09 -15.21
CA TRP A 697 -7.47 1.01 -15.25
C TRP A 697 -6.76 2.28 -14.80
N ALA A 698 -6.59 3.20 -15.73
CA ALA A 698 -6.08 4.53 -15.44
C ALA A 698 -7.26 5.51 -15.39
N TRP A 699 -7.57 6.03 -14.21
CA TRP A 699 -8.76 6.85 -13.99
C TRP A 699 -8.40 8.20 -13.37
N ARG A 700 -8.59 9.26 -14.16
CA ARG A 700 -8.71 10.61 -13.59
C ARG A 700 -10.12 10.74 -13.02
N GLY A 701 -10.24 11.02 -11.74
CA GLY A 701 -11.53 10.96 -11.06
C GLY A 701 -12.59 11.88 -11.67
N ASP A 702 -13.78 11.34 -11.91
CA ASP A 702 -14.98 12.09 -12.35
C ASP A 702 -15.96 12.38 -11.20
N HIS A 703 -15.83 11.69 -10.06
CA HIS A 703 -16.65 11.87 -8.87
C HIS A 703 -15.88 11.65 -7.57
N GLY A 704 -16.49 12.06 -6.46
CA GLY A 704 -15.90 12.03 -5.12
C GLY A 704 -15.30 13.39 -4.72
N THR A 705 -14.38 13.36 -3.76
CA THR A 705 -13.70 14.55 -3.23
C THR A 705 -12.52 14.95 -4.11
N GLY A 706 -12.29 16.25 -4.26
CA GLY A 706 -11.11 16.76 -4.95
C GLY A 706 -11.16 16.58 -6.47
N ILE A 707 -12.36 16.61 -7.06
CA ILE A 707 -12.59 16.51 -8.50
C ILE A 707 -12.81 17.88 -9.13
N GLY A 708 -12.25 18.08 -10.32
CA GLY A 708 -12.54 19.22 -11.19
C GLY A 708 -11.37 19.56 -12.11
N TRP A 709 -11.66 20.32 -13.17
CA TRP A 709 -10.72 20.60 -14.26
C TRP A 709 -9.37 21.17 -13.80
N THR A 710 -9.35 21.95 -12.72
CA THR A 710 -8.13 22.53 -12.15
C THR A 710 -7.73 21.91 -10.79
N VAL A 711 -8.44 20.87 -10.35
CA VAL A 711 -8.32 20.28 -9.02
C VAL A 711 -7.52 18.98 -9.08
N ASN A 712 -8.01 17.96 -9.78
CA ASN A 712 -7.31 16.69 -10.02
C ASN A 712 -6.70 16.64 -11.42
N THR A 713 -5.80 17.60 -11.69
CA THR A 713 -5.21 17.75 -13.03
C THR A 713 -4.39 16.51 -13.42
N ALA A 714 -4.66 16.00 -14.62
CA ALA A 714 -3.87 14.93 -15.24
C ALA A 714 -3.94 14.97 -16.76
N ASP A 715 -2.80 14.94 -17.42
CA ASP A 715 -2.72 15.12 -18.87
C ASP A 715 -3.03 13.83 -19.63
N THR A 716 -2.38 12.72 -19.28
CA THR A 716 -2.45 11.46 -20.05
C THR A 716 -2.47 10.24 -19.14
N GLY A 717 -3.29 9.24 -19.45
CA GLY A 717 -3.33 8.00 -18.67
C GLY A 717 -2.15 7.10 -18.97
N LEU A 718 -1.92 6.80 -20.25
CA LEU A 718 -0.90 5.85 -20.70
C LEU A 718 -0.05 6.41 -21.85
N ILE A 719 1.26 6.30 -21.72
CA ILE A 719 2.22 6.50 -22.81
C ILE A 719 2.99 5.19 -23.05
N VAL A 720 2.93 4.66 -24.27
CA VAL A 720 3.70 3.48 -24.70
C VAL A 720 4.76 3.94 -25.69
N ASN A 721 6.03 3.85 -25.28
CA ASN A 721 7.19 4.15 -26.12
C ASN A 721 7.91 2.90 -26.63
N GLY A 722 7.83 1.78 -25.90
CA GLY A 722 8.49 0.54 -26.28
C GLY A 722 7.83 -0.14 -27.49
N ASP A 723 8.65 -0.82 -28.28
CA ASP A 723 8.22 -1.60 -29.44
C ASP A 723 7.68 -2.98 -29.04
N ASN A 724 6.75 -3.51 -29.81
CA ASN A 724 6.15 -4.85 -29.63
C ASN A 724 5.40 -5.02 -28.29
N VAL A 725 5.00 -3.92 -27.66
CA VAL A 725 4.16 -3.92 -26.46
C VAL A 725 2.78 -4.48 -26.79
N THR A 726 2.25 -5.31 -25.89
CA THR A 726 0.90 -5.88 -26.01
C THR A 726 0.05 -5.43 -24.82
N ALA A 727 -1.09 -4.79 -25.11
CA ALA A 727 -2.11 -4.40 -24.15
C ALA A 727 -3.35 -5.30 -24.27
N LEU A 728 -3.77 -5.90 -23.16
CA LEU A 728 -4.92 -6.81 -23.06
C LEU A 728 -5.88 -6.25 -22.00
N GLY A 729 -7.08 -5.82 -22.39
CA GLY A 729 -8.04 -5.27 -21.44
C GLY A 729 -7.62 -3.89 -20.92
N LEU A 730 -7.54 -2.90 -21.81
CA LEU A 730 -7.11 -1.55 -21.47
C LEU A 730 -8.32 -0.64 -21.12
N PHE A 731 -8.30 -0.04 -19.95
CA PHE A 731 -9.32 0.93 -19.51
C PHE A 731 -8.61 2.25 -19.13
N VAL A 732 -8.94 3.36 -19.79
CA VAL A 732 -8.32 4.68 -19.52
C VAL A 732 -9.35 5.77 -19.67
N GLU A 733 -9.54 6.61 -18.64
CA GLU A 733 -10.69 7.53 -18.58
C GLU A 733 -10.36 8.92 -18.00
N HIS A 734 -11.01 9.92 -18.61
CA HIS A 734 -11.20 11.30 -18.18
C HIS A 734 -9.96 12.19 -18.08
N TYR A 735 -8.85 11.84 -18.71
CA TYR A 735 -7.65 12.68 -18.73
C TYR A 735 -7.87 13.95 -19.57
N GLN A 736 -7.09 14.99 -19.27
CA GLN A 736 -7.29 16.32 -19.87
C GLN A 736 -6.76 16.43 -21.30
N LYS A 737 -5.88 15.52 -21.72
CA LYS A 737 -5.33 15.47 -23.08
C LYS A 737 -5.55 14.08 -23.68
N HIS A 738 -4.62 13.61 -24.52
CA HIS A 738 -4.72 12.26 -25.06
C HIS A 738 -4.70 11.24 -23.91
N GLU A 739 -5.71 10.40 -23.86
CA GLU A 739 -5.89 9.40 -22.80
C GLU A 739 -4.81 8.32 -22.92
N VAL A 740 -4.59 7.85 -24.15
CA VAL A 740 -3.50 6.95 -24.53
C VAL A 740 -2.68 7.55 -25.67
N ILE A 741 -1.35 7.52 -25.55
CA ILE A 741 -0.40 7.82 -26.62
C ILE A 741 0.45 6.57 -26.90
N TRP A 742 0.50 6.15 -28.15
CA TRP A 742 1.28 5.02 -28.61
C TRP A 742 2.35 5.46 -29.62
N ASN A 743 3.61 5.38 -29.20
CA ASN A 743 4.77 5.80 -29.98
C ASN A 743 5.59 4.62 -30.52
N GLY A 744 5.50 3.44 -29.88
CA GLY A 744 6.28 2.25 -30.26
C GLY A 744 5.70 1.49 -31.46
N GLU A 745 6.58 0.84 -32.22
CA GLU A 745 6.25 0.03 -33.39
C GLU A 745 5.71 -1.36 -33.01
N ASN A 746 4.95 -1.97 -33.92
CA ASN A 746 4.39 -3.33 -33.78
C ASN A 746 3.53 -3.53 -32.52
N GLY A 747 2.97 -2.44 -32.00
CA GLY A 747 2.10 -2.46 -30.83
C GLY A 747 0.78 -3.18 -31.09
N ARG A 748 0.21 -3.78 -30.04
CA ARG A 748 -1.10 -4.42 -30.11
C ARG A 748 -1.98 -4.04 -28.92
N THR A 749 -3.25 -3.75 -29.19
CA THR A 749 -4.28 -3.58 -28.14
C THR A 749 -5.47 -4.48 -28.44
N ILE A 750 -5.78 -5.41 -27.53
CA ILE A 750 -6.99 -6.22 -27.59
C ILE A 750 -7.89 -5.78 -26.45
N PHE A 751 -9.05 -5.23 -26.82
CA PHE A 751 -9.99 -4.51 -25.98
C PHE A 751 -9.46 -3.15 -25.47
N PHE A 752 -10.24 -2.11 -25.73
CA PHE A 752 -10.07 -0.79 -25.11
C PHE A 752 -11.43 -0.20 -24.73
N GLN A 753 -11.49 0.40 -23.54
CA GLN A 753 -12.60 1.21 -23.10
C GLN A 753 -12.09 2.57 -22.60
N ASN A 754 -12.80 3.62 -22.99
CA ASN A 754 -12.55 4.98 -22.55
C ASN A 754 -13.85 5.77 -22.37
N GLU A 755 -13.80 6.71 -21.44
CA GLU A 755 -14.67 7.86 -21.40
C GLU A 755 -13.83 9.14 -21.43
N LEU A 756 -14.19 10.09 -22.30
CA LEU A 756 -13.58 11.42 -22.38
C LEU A 756 -13.87 12.22 -21.09
N PRO A 757 -13.09 13.26 -20.74
CA PRO A 757 -13.32 14.04 -19.53
C PRO A 757 -14.70 14.71 -19.59
N TYR A 758 -15.46 14.61 -18.50
CA TYR A 758 -16.80 15.20 -18.42
C TYR A 758 -16.76 16.71 -18.19
N ASP A 759 -15.68 17.17 -17.56
CA ASP A 759 -15.51 18.47 -16.95
C ASP A 759 -14.64 19.51 -17.70
N PRO A 760 -14.31 19.39 -19.01
CA PRO A 760 -13.80 20.53 -19.74
C PRO A 760 -14.77 21.72 -19.62
N PRO A 761 -14.29 22.93 -19.26
CA PRO A 761 -15.18 24.05 -18.96
C PRO A 761 -15.80 24.66 -20.23
N ASN A 762 -15.22 24.41 -21.40
CA ASN A 762 -15.75 24.73 -22.72
C ASN A 762 -14.83 24.17 -23.81
N ALA A 763 -15.31 24.18 -25.07
CA ALA A 763 -14.54 23.74 -26.22
C ALA A 763 -13.17 24.43 -26.38
N ALA A 764 -13.07 25.73 -26.09
CA ALA A 764 -11.82 26.49 -26.26
C ALA A 764 -10.74 26.04 -25.26
N ALA A 765 -11.12 25.72 -24.02
CA ALA A 765 -10.21 25.22 -22.99
C ALA A 765 -9.68 23.80 -23.29
N TRP A 766 -10.33 23.06 -24.19
CA TRP A 766 -10.00 21.68 -24.54
C TRP A 766 -9.70 21.49 -26.03
N THR A 767 -9.35 22.55 -26.74
CA THR A 767 -8.95 22.49 -28.16
C THR A 767 -7.47 22.07 -28.28
N ASN A 768 -7.19 21.12 -29.17
CA ASN A 768 -5.84 20.69 -29.55
C ASN A 768 -5.56 21.13 -31.01
N GLY A 769 -4.70 22.14 -31.18
CA GLY A 769 -4.44 22.73 -32.50
C GLY A 769 -5.71 23.33 -33.08
N SER A 770 -6.18 22.81 -34.22
CA SER A 770 -7.43 23.23 -34.87
C SER A 770 -8.64 22.33 -34.57
N ARG A 771 -8.46 21.29 -33.74
CA ARG A 771 -9.50 20.29 -33.42
C ARG A 771 -9.98 20.47 -31.99
N VAL A 772 -11.30 20.41 -31.78
CA VAL A 772 -11.87 20.39 -30.42
C VAL A 772 -11.64 19.01 -29.82
N GLY A 773 -11.01 18.96 -28.65
CA GLY A 773 -10.71 17.74 -27.92
C GLY A 773 -9.39 17.07 -28.27
N TYR A 774 -9.07 16.06 -27.47
CA TYR A 774 -7.95 15.15 -27.65
C TYR A 774 -8.48 13.74 -27.85
N ALA A 775 -7.78 12.93 -28.66
CA ALA A 775 -8.16 11.55 -28.90
C ALA A 775 -8.04 10.70 -27.62
N ALA A 776 -9.00 9.81 -27.42
CA ALA A 776 -8.93 8.71 -26.45
C ALA A 776 -7.75 7.77 -26.74
N PHE A 777 -7.39 7.59 -28.01
CA PHE A 777 -6.25 6.77 -28.37
C PHE A 777 -5.53 7.37 -29.57
N LYS A 778 -4.30 7.86 -29.35
CA LYS A 778 -3.44 8.38 -30.41
C LYS A 778 -2.30 7.39 -30.69
N VAL A 779 -2.28 6.84 -31.90
CA VAL A 779 -1.07 6.26 -32.50
C VAL A 779 -0.28 7.39 -33.15
N ALA A 780 0.99 7.53 -32.79
CA ALA A 780 1.82 8.60 -33.29
C ALA A 780 2.05 8.50 -34.81
N ASP A 781 2.14 9.65 -35.47
CA ASP A 781 2.19 9.74 -36.93
C ASP A 781 3.41 9.03 -37.54
N ALA A 782 4.48 8.87 -36.75
CA ALA A 782 5.70 8.17 -37.16
C ALA A 782 5.50 6.64 -37.23
N VAL A 783 4.56 6.07 -36.48
CA VAL A 783 4.37 4.61 -36.35
C VAL A 783 3.98 3.98 -37.68
N THR A 784 4.67 2.91 -38.06
CA THR A 784 4.41 2.16 -39.31
C THR A 784 3.57 0.91 -39.10
N SER A 785 3.60 0.34 -37.90
CA SER A 785 2.94 -0.91 -37.54
C SER A 785 2.25 -0.81 -36.18
N PHE A 786 0.93 -1.04 -36.14
CA PHE A 786 0.13 -1.11 -34.92
C PHE A 786 -1.16 -1.87 -35.22
N GLU A 787 -1.72 -2.60 -34.24
CA GLU A 787 -3.02 -3.24 -34.42
C GLU A 787 -3.94 -3.20 -33.20
N GLY A 788 -5.18 -2.75 -33.37
CA GLY A 788 -6.18 -2.63 -32.30
C GLY A 788 -7.47 -3.40 -32.60
N TRP A 789 -8.08 -4.01 -31.58
CA TRP A 789 -9.34 -4.77 -31.68
C TRP A 789 -10.32 -4.41 -30.58
N GLY A 790 -11.59 -4.17 -30.95
CA GLY A 790 -12.70 -4.00 -30.02
C GLY A 790 -12.48 -2.81 -29.10
N MET A 791 -12.53 -1.59 -29.64
CA MET A 791 -12.13 -0.38 -28.93
C MET A 791 -13.26 0.64 -28.90
N GLY A 792 -13.67 1.07 -27.70
CA GLY A 792 -14.76 2.02 -27.50
C GLY A 792 -14.33 3.28 -26.76
N SER A 793 -14.90 4.43 -27.15
CA SER A 793 -14.77 5.70 -26.44
C SER A 793 -16.11 6.41 -26.31
N TYR A 794 -16.43 6.88 -25.10
CA TYR A 794 -17.71 7.47 -24.76
C TYR A 794 -17.55 8.94 -24.35
N CYS A 795 -18.58 9.76 -24.55
CA CYS A 795 -18.60 11.12 -24.03
C CYS A 795 -19.83 11.41 -23.17
N TYR A 796 -19.61 12.18 -22.10
CA TYR A 796 -20.64 12.71 -21.20
C TYR A 796 -20.20 14.09 -20.70
N PHE A 797 -20.08 15.06 -21.60
CA PHE A 797 -19.66 16.43 -21.28
C PHE A 797 -20.75 17.18 -20.50
N ASN A 798 -21.01 16.78 -19.26
CA ASN A 798 -22.10 17.32 -18.45
C ASN A 798 -21.85 18.76 -17.99
N VAL A 799 -20.59 19.20 -17.95
CA VAL A 799 -20.22 20.59 -17.62
C VAL A 799 -20.50 21.53 -18.79
N ASP A 800 -20.12 21.15 -20.00
CA ASP A 800 -20.50 21.84 -21.24
C ASP A 800 -21.00 20.85 -22.30
N PRO A 801 -22.32 20.58 -22.35
CA PRO A 801 -22.91 19.67 -23.32
C PRO A 801 -22.84 20.15 -24.77
N THR A 802 -22.31 21.34 -25.05
CA THR A 802 -22.13 21.84 -26.43
C THR A 802 -20.84 21.36 -27.07
N ILE A 803 -19.95 20.73 -26.30
CA ILE A 803 -18.69 20.19 -26.80
C ILE A 803 -18.96 19.09 -27.84
N ALA A 804 -18.34 19.26 -29.00
CA ALA A 804 -18.25 18.27 -30.06
C ALA A 804 -16.78 17.86 -30.21
N ALA A 805 -16.37 16.78 -29.55
CA ALA A 805 -15.03 16.22 -29.71
C ALA A 805 -14.83 15.81 -31.18
N TYR A 806 -13.69 16.12 -31.77
CA TYR A 806 -13.49 15.89 -33.20
C TYR A 806 -13.44 14.40 -33.54
N HIS A 807 -12.61 13.63 -32.83
CA HIS A 807 -12.53 12.17 -32.95
C HIS A 807 -12.18 11.52 -31.62
N ALA A 808 -12.49 10.22 -31.49
CA ALA A 808 -12.02 9.42 -30.37
C ALA A 808 -10.66 8.76 -30.64
N PHE A 809 -10.43 8.32 -31.88
CA PHE A 809 -9.20 7.62 -32.26
C PHE A 809 -8.41 8.46 -33.27
N GLU A 810 -7.10 8.47 -33.13
CA GLU A 810 -6.18 9.19 -34.02
C GLU A 810 -5.02 8.29 -34.43
N ALA A 811 -4.78 8.13 -35.73
CA ALA A 811 -3.72 7.25 -36.22
C ALA A 811 -3.22 7.64 -37.62
N PRO A 812 -1.99 7.29 -38.01
CA PRO A 812 -1.56 7.43 -39.40
C PRO A 812 -2.31 6.44 -40.32
N THR A 813 -2.73 6.90 -41.50
CA THR A 813 -3.35 6.06 -42.53
C THR A 813 -2.27 5.27 -43.28
N ARG A 814 -1.90 4.10 -42.77
CA ARG A 814 -0.85 3.22 -43.33
C ARG A 814 -1.31 1.77 -43.30
N ALA A 815 -0.89 0.96 -44.27
CA ALA A 815 -1.29 -0.44 -44.37
C ALA A 815 -0.94 -1.30 -43.12
N GLY A 816 0.12 -0.94 -42.40
CA GLY A 816 0.55 -1.62 -41.17
C GLY A 816 -0.12 -1.14 -39.88
N VAL A 817 -0.85 -0.02 -39.91
CA VAL A 817 -1.55 0.53 -38.73
C VAL A 817 -3.03 0.24 -38.89
N ARG A 818 -3.55 -0.77 -38.19
CA ARG A 818 -4.88 -1.33 -38.44
C ARG A 818 -5.74 -1.32 -37.18
N PHE A 819 -7.03 -1.11 -37.35
CA PHE A 819 -8.01 -1.23 -36.29
C PHE A 819 -9.20 -2.06 -36.76
N HIS A 820 -9.77 -2.79 -35.82
CA HIS A 820 -10.93 -3.64 -36.01
C HIS A 820 -11.94 -3.32 -34.92
N ASP A 821 -13.20 -3.12 -35.31
CA ASP A 821 -14.32 -2.97 -34.40
C ASP A 821 -14.20 -1.76 -33.45
N LEU A 822 -14.07 -0.57 -34.02
CA LEU A 822 -14.10 0.69 -33.28
C LEU A 822 -15.54 1.17 -33.07
N LEU A 823 -15.80 1.80 -31.93
CA LEU A 823 -17.06 2.51 -31.69
C LEU A 823 -16.90 3.80 -30.88
N THR A 824 -17.84 4.71 -31.07
CA THR A 824 -18.04 5.90 -30.23
C THR A 824 -19.47 6.03 -29.74
N VAL A 825 -19.68 6.55 -28.53
CA VAL A 825 -21.02 6.71 -27.94
C VAL A 825 -21.15 8.08 -27.26
N SER A 826 -22.26 8.79 -27.50
CA SER A 826 -22.65 9.94 -26.68
C SER A 826 -23.68 9.49 -25.63
N LEU A 827 -23.37 9.72 -24.36
CA LEU A 827 -24.20 9.29 -23.24
C LEU A 827 -25.30 10.33 -22.97
N GLY A 828 -26.54 10.01 -23.33
CA GLY A 828 -27.71 10.84 -23.02
C GLY A 828 -27.70 12.23 -23.66
N GLY A 829 -26.92 12.44 -24.73
CA GLY A 829 -26.83 13.72 -25.45
C GLY A 829 -25.99 14.79 -24.75
N ASN A 830 -25.14 14.42 -23.79
CA ASN A 830 -24.22 15.36 -23.14
C ASN A 830 -22.95 15.51 -23.98
N GLY A 831 -23.06 16.36 -25.01
CA GLY A 831 -22.07 16.57 -26.05
C GLY A 831 -22.02 15.44 -27.08
N SER A 832 -21.02 15.50 -27.96
CA SER A 832 -20.91 14.60 -29.11
C SER A 832 -19.47 14.28 -29.49
N ILE A 833 -19.29 13.22 -30.28
CA ILE A 833 -18.03 12.88 -30.94
C ILE A 833 -18.30 12.89 -32.44
N THR A 834 -17.58 13.71 -33.21
CA THR A 834 -17.89 14.02 -34.62
C THR A 834 -17.51 12.86 -35.54
N HIS A 835 -16.38 12.21 -35.26
CA HIS A 835 -15.86 11.06 -36.00
C HIS A 835 -15.39 9.97 -35.05
N VAL A 836 -15.41 8.71 -35.51
CA VAL A 836 -14.86 7.60 -34.74
C VAL A 836 -13.33 7.70 -34.73
N ILE A 837 -12.72 7.66 -35.91
CA ILE A 837 -11.26 7.68 -36.08
C ILE A 837 -10.85 8.68 -37.16
N ASN A 838 -9.93 9.59 -36.85
CA ASN A 838 -9.55 10.70 -37.72
C ASN A 838 -10.79 11.43 -38.29
N ASP A 839 -11.05 11.28 -39.59
CA ASP A 839 -12.17 11.87 -40.31
C ASP A 839 -13.21 10.80 -40.75
N THR A 840 -13.14 9.59 -40.19
CA THR A 840 -13.93 8.41 -40.56
C THR A 840 -14.90 7.99 -39.44
N GLY A 841 -16.09 7.55 -39.82
CA GLY A 841 -17.20 7.30 -38.91
C GLY A 841 -18.08 8.53 -38.74
N GLY A 842 -19.39 8.31 -38.58
CA GLY A 842 -20.36 9.39 -38.36
C GLY A 842 -20.34 9.93 -36.93
N PRO A 843 -21.17 10.96 -36.63
CA PRO A 843 -21.20 11.56 -35.31
C PRO A 843 -21.98 10.71 -34.30
N ALA A 844 -21.38 10.43 -33.15
CA ALA A 844 -22.07 9.92 -31.97
C ALA A 844 -22.74 11.10 -31.25
N GLN A 845 -24.08 11.16 -31.31
CA GLN A 845 -24.88 12.29 -30.83
C GLN A 845 -26.33 11.89 -30.52
N GLY A 846 -27.08 12.83 -29.94
CA GLY A 846 -28.47 12.63 -29.56
C GLY A 846 -28.64 11.90 -28.23
N THR A 847 -29.88 11.77 -27.77
CA THR A 847 -30.20 11.29 -26.41
C THR A 847 -30.40 9.78 -26.28
N ASN A 848 -30.35 9.05 -27.39
CA ASN A 848 -30.68 7.62 -27.43
C ASN A 848 -29.48 6.70 -27.08
N THR A 849 -28.28 7.27 -26.91
CA THR A 849 -27.06 6.51 -26.55
C THR A 849 -26.79 5.35 -27.50
N VAL A 850 -26.72 5.65 -28.80
CA VAL A 850 -26.53 4.66 -29.87
C VAL A 850 -25.06 4.68 -30.31
N PRO A 851 -24.36 3.53 -30.35
CA PRO A 851 -23.00 3.46 -30.86
C PRO A 851 -22.90 3.81 -32.34
N VAL A 852 -21.82 4.52 -32.70
CA VAL A 852 -21.40 4.70 -34.09
C VAL A 852 -20.13 3.91 -34.31
N ASN A 853 -20.13 3.04 -35.33
CA ASN A 853 -19.14 1.99 -35.50
C ASN A 853 -18.27 2.22 -36.74
N VAL A 854 -17.00 1.82 -36.65
CA VAL A 854 -16.09 1.61 -37.79
C VAL A 854 -15.52 0.20 -37.67
N VAL A 855 -15.92 -0.69 -38.57
CA VAL A 855 -15.57 -2.12 -38.50
C VAL A 855 -14.08 -2.34 -38.81
N SER A 856 -13.51 -1.56 -39.73
CA SER A 856 -12.09 -1.67 -40.13
C SER A 856 -11.49 -0.29 -40.42
N TYR A 857 -10.20 -0.12 -40.14
CA TYR A 857 -9.42 1.06 -40.49
C TYR A 857 -7.93 0.71 -40.70
N PRO A 858 -7.18 1.39 -41.59
CA PRO A 858 -7.70 2.25 -42.65
C PRO A 858 -8.43 1.45 -43.72
#